data_AF-W9R0K3-F1
#
_entry.id   AF-W9R0K3-F1
#
_cell.length_a   1.000
_cell.length_b   1.000
_cell.length_c   1.000
_cell.angle_alpha   90.00
_cell.angle_beta   90.00
_cell.angle_gamma   90.00
#
_symmetry.space_group_name_H-M   'P 1'
#
loop_
_entity.id
_entity.type
_entity.pdbx_description
1 polymer ?
#
loop_
_entity_poly.entity_id
_entity_poly.type
_entity_poly.pdbx_seq_one_letter_code
_entity_poly.pdbx_strand_id
1 'polypeptide(L)'
;MPFLNGDLEEEVFMSLPPGFEDKFGQGKVCRLKKSMYGLKQSPRAWFECFERIVKDYGYCQSQADHTMFYKHTEKGKLSILIVYVDDIIMTGDDIEELAGLKKRLADNFEIKDLGALKYFLGMEFARSKEDWAGSTTDRRSTSGYCTFVGENLVTWRSKKQCVVARSGTEAEFRSLAHGICEVIWIKRLLEDLKIYPSLPLRVYCDNKAAISIAHNPVLHDRTKHIEDGRVNALYSTPSIYTDAKYATNQSWPIKTDDFFPYADRENAYWTGYFTSRPALKRYIRVLSGYYMAARQLEFFKGRSKSTNTDSLGDALAIVQHHDAVTGTEKQHVANDYAKRLSIGYKECPLLNVSYCPASEVQLSQGKILIVVIYNSLGWKREEVIQIPVISEDVIVHNSEGKEIESQLLPLVDTYVSLRNYYVKAYSGQTPVQTPKYWLAFLVSVPPLGFSSYVISNAKRPGSGSTKSSVHTFQIIESSTVEVGHGNLKLTFSRDHGKLTNYINSQSSVEETVKQSYVFYTGYNGTNDKAPQNAGAYIFRPNGTFLIKPEEEVSSTIMRGPITDEVHQRINPWIYQVTRLHKGKEHVEVEYIVGPIPINDGTGKDVVTQVMTNVDSNKTFYTDSNGRDFIKRIRDYRADWDLKVNQPVAGNYYPLNLGIYIQDDKKEFSVLVDRPVGGSSIVDGQIELMLHRRLLLDDSRGVAEALNETVCIPNDCKGLIIQGKLYYRIDPRGEGAKWRRSFGQEIYSPLLFAFSEQEGDNWINSHRPTFSWIDSSYSLPENVAIITLQELDGGKVLLRLAHLYEIGEDKDLSVLTNVELKKLFPRKKISKVTETSLTANQERIEMEKKRLVWKVEGPSSQNDAEVKRGRPVDPAALIVELVPMEIRTFIIQFVSNPLSSI
;
A
#
# COMPACT_ATOMS: atom_id res chain seq x y z
N MET A 1 -9.88 41.69 2.68
CA MET A 1 -9.23 40.39 2.36
C MET A 1 -10.23 39.52 1.61
N PRO A 2 -9.90 39.02 0.41
CA PRO A 2 -10.85 38.32 -0.47
C PRO A 2 -11.43 37.04 0.17
N PHE A 3 -10.60 36.28 0.89
CA PHE A 3 -10.97 34.97 1.41
C PHE A 3 -12.03 34.98 2.51
N LEU A 4 -12.36 36.13 3.11
CA LEU A 4 -13.40 36.20 4.13
C LEU A 4 -14.83 36.16 3.56
N ASN A 5 -14.96 36.32 2.23
CA ASN A 5 -16.26 36.33 1.54
C ASN A 5 -16.76 34.93 1.18
N GLY A 6 -15.90 33.90 1.22
CA GLY A 6 -16.27 32.51 0.96
C GLY A 6 -16.97 31.86 2.16
N ASP A 7 -18.04 31.12 1.89
CA ASP A 7 -18.67 30.25 2.88
C ASP A 7 -17.93 28.90 2.94
N LEU A 8 -17.82 28.32 4.15
CA LEU A 8 -17.26 26.98 4.33
C LEU A 8 -18.39 25.94 4.32
N GLU A 9 -18.28 24.93 3.47
CA GLU A 9 -19.20 23.78 3.48
C GLU A 9 -18.84 22.78 4.59
N GLU A 10 -17.56 22.66 4.95
CA GLU A 10 -17.10 21.78 6.01
C GLU A 10 -17.03 22.46 7.38
N GLU A 11 -17.22 21.68 8.45
CA GLU A 11 -17.05 22.18 9.82
C GLU A 11 -15.56 22.27 10.19
N VAL A 12 -15.03 23.50 10.20
CA VAL A 12 -13.65 23.79 10.60
C VAL A 12 -13.65 24.48 11.96
N PHE A 13 -12.86 23.95 12.89
CA PHE A 13 -12.63 24.54 14.20
C PHE A 13 -11.19 25.09 14.30
N MET A 14 -11.03 26.25 14.92
CA MET A 14 -9.73 26.84 15.22
C MET A 14 -9.55 27.04 16.72
N SER A 15 -8.31 27.00 17.21
CA SER A 15 -7.99 27.47 18.56
C SER A 15 -8.35 28.95 18.71
N LEU A 16 -8.64 29.37 19.95
CA LEU A 16 -8.86 30.79 20.24
C LEU A 16 -7.63 31.62 19.81
N PRO A 17 -7.82 32.83 19.27
CA PRO A 17 -6.71 33.74 19.01
C PRO A 17 -5.99 34.10 20.33
N PRO A 18 -4.65 34.26 20.31
CA PRO A 18 -3.88 34.62 21.50
C PRO A 18 -4.41 35.89 22.19
N GLY A 19 -4.62 35.83 23.51
CA GLY A 19 -5.13 36.92 24.34
C GLY A 19 -6.65 36.89 24.58
N PHE A 20 -7.36 35.88 24.05
CA PHE A 20 -8.81 35.69 24.25
C PHE A 20 -9.16 34.50 25.14
N GLU A 21 -8.15 33.73 25.59
CA GLU A 21 -8.31 32.55 26.43
C GLU A 21 -8.92 32.89 27.79
N ASP A 22 -8.51 34.02 28.38
CA ASP A 22 -9.01 34.49 29.68
C ASP A 22 -10.48 34.93 29.65
N LYS A 23 -10.98 35.33 28.46
CA LYS A 23 -12.34 35.87 28.29
C LYS A 23 -13.38 34.79 28.01
N PHE A 24 -13.00 33.70 27.35
CA PHE A 24 -13.93 32.66 26.89
C PHE A 24 -13.73 31.28 27.57
N GLY A 25 -12.64 31.11 28.31
CA GLY A 25 -12.31 29.92 29.11
C GLY A 25 -11.33 28.98 28.39
N GLN A 26 -10.42 28.37 29.15
CA GLN A 26 -9.48 27.36 28.65
C GLN A 26 -10.20 26.12 28.11
N GLY A 27 -9.71 25.59 26.98
CA GLY A 27 -10.23 24.37 26.34
C GLY A 27 -11.37 24.58 25.34
N LYS A 28 -11.76 25.83 25.03
CA LYS A 28 -12.75 26.12 23.98
C LYS A 28 -12.11 26.40 22.62
N VAL A 29 -12.83 26.08 21.56
CA VAL A 29 -12.44 26.31 20.16
C VAL A 29 -13.50 27.13 19.42
N CYS A 30 -13.10 27.89 18.41
CA CYS A 30 -14.00 28.65 17.56
C CYS A 30 -14.42 27.82 16.35
N ARG A 31 -15.71 27.67 16.11
CA ARG A 31 -16.22 27.18 14.82
C ARG A 31 -16.16 28.30 13.80
N LEU A 32 -15.42 28.10 12.72
CA LEU A 32 -15.37 29.05 11.62
C LEU A 32 -16.67 29.00 10.82
N LYS A 33 -17.26 30.17 10.56
CA LYS A 33 -18.46 30.33 9.74
C LYS A 33 -18.16 30.77 8.31
N LYS A 34 -16.99 31.36 8.09
CA LYS A 34 -16.49 31.88 6.81
C LYS A 34 -15.05 31.41 6.61
N SER A 35 -14.60 31.32 5.36
CA SER A 35 -13.22 30.97 5.05
C SER A 35 -12.23 32.03 5.54
N MET A 36 -10.99 31.64 5.85
CA MET A 36 -9.95 32.51 6.39
C MET A 36 -8.63 32.28 5.67
N TYR A 37 -7.80 33.31 5.53
CA TYR A 37 -6.46 33.19 4.96
C TYR A 37 -5.65 32.08 5.66
N GLY A 38 -5.03 31.19 4.88
CA GLY A 38 -4.22 30.07 5.39
C GLY A 38 -4.92 28.71 5.45
N LEU A 39 -6.27 28.64 5.32
CA LEU A 39 -6.94 27.34 5.13
C LEU A 39 -6.79 26.86 3.69
N LYS A 40 -6.60 25.55 3.51
CA LYS A 40 -6.47 24.92 2.17
C LYS A 40 -7.72 25.11 1.29
N GLN A 41 -8.89 25.25 1.90
CA GLN A 41 -10.19 25.39 1.22
C GLN A 41 -10.49 26.85 0.82
N SER A 42 -9.86 27.83 1.47
CA SER A 42 -10.18 29.24 1.32
C SER A 42 -10.07 29.79 -0.10
N PRO A 43 -9.06 29.44 -0.92
CA PRO A 43 -8.98 29.92 -2.29
C PRO A 43 -10.14 29.46 -3.16
N ARG A 44 -10.59 28.21 -2.95
CA ARG A 44 -11.70 27.63 -3.69
C ARG A 44 -13.04 28.26 -3.27
N ALA A 45 -13.29 28.35 -1.96
CA ALA A 45 -14.52 28.95 -1.43
C ALA A 45 -14.69 30.42 -1.85
N TRP A 46 -13.58 31.18 -1.91
CA TRP A 46 -13.57 32.53 -2.47
C TRP A 46 -13.92 32.54 -3.95
N PHE A 47 -13.22 31.74 -4.75
CA PHE A 47 -13.39 31.73 -6.19
C PHE A 47 -14.80 31.29 -6.62
N GLU A 48 -15.39 30.27 -5.98
CA GLU A 48 -16.76 29.82 -6.25
C GLU A 48 -17.80 30.90 -5.92
N CYS A 49 -17.60 31.66 -4.82
CA CYS A 49 -18.44 32.79 -4.47
C CYS A 49 -18.35 33.92 -5.51
N PHE A 50 -17.13 34.26 -5.95
CA PHE A 50 -16.87 35.27 -6.97
C PHE A 50 -17.44 34.87 -8.34
N GLU A 51 -17.20 33.63 -8.76
CA GLU A 51 -17.69 33.06 -10.02
C GLU A 51 -19.21 33.14 -10.11
N ARG A 52 -19.92 32.75 -9.04
CA ARG A 52 -21.38 32.81 -8.97
C ARG A 52 -21.90 34.23 -9.20
N ILE A 53 -21.36 35.22 -8.47
CA ILE A 53 -21.78 36.63 -8.58
C ILE A 53 -21.52 37.20 -9.98
N VAL A 54 -20.37 36.88 -10.58
CA VAL A 54 -20.02 37.36 -11.92
C VAL A 54 -20.91 36.71 -13.00
N LYS A 55 -21.24 35.43 -12.86
CA LYS A 55 -22.19 34.73 -13.75
C LYS A 55 -23.60 35.31 -13.63
N ASP A 56 -24.05 35.69 -12.43
CA ASP A 56 -25.34 36.35 -12.20
C ASP A 56 -25.44 37.72 -12.92
N TYR A 57 -24.31 38.39 -13.18
CA TYR A 57 -24.25 39.62 -13.99
C TYR A 57 -24.25 39.38 -15.51
N GLY A 58 -24.39 38.13 -15.94
CA GLY A 58 -24.47 37.72 -17.35
C GLY A 58 -23.12 37.58 -18.04
N TYR A 59 -22.03 37.37 -17.30
CA TYR A 59 -20.73 37.04 -17.87
C TYR A 59 -20.54 35.53 -18.04
N CYS A 60 -19.90 35.14 -19.13
CA CYS A 60 -19.52 33.75 -19.42
C CYS A 60 -18.05 33.52 -19.05
N GLN A 61 -17.74 32.35 -18.50
CA GLN A 61 -16.37 31.95 -18.15
C GLN A 61 -15.67 31.30 -19.36
N SER A 62 -14.40 31.65 -19.60
CA SER A 62 -13.59 31.06 -20.67
C SER A 62 -13.17 29.63 -20.34
N GLN A 63 -13.10 28.77 -21.36
CA GLN A 63 -12.57 27.40 -21.25
C GLN A 63 -11.06 27.33 -21.47
N ALA A 64 -10.46 28.36 -22.06
CA ALA A 64 -9.01 28.46 -22.25
C ALA A 64 -8.30 29.02 -21.01
N ASP A 65 -8.99 29.87 -20.24
CA ASP A 65 -8.54 30.39 -18.95
C ASP A 65 -9.74 30.51 -18.01
N HIS A 66 -9.81 29.63 -17.01
CA HIS A 66 -10.92 29.59 -16.06
C HIS A 66 -11.00 30.82 -15.15
N THR A 67 -9.97 31.66 -15.10
CA THR A 67 -9.99 32.92 -14.33
C THR A 67 -10.48 34.13 -15.13
N MET A 68 -10.76 33.94 -16.43
CA MET A 68 -11.26 34.97 -17.33
C MET A 68 -12.77 34.82 -17.58
N PHE A 69 -13.48 35.93 -17.44
CA PHE A 69 -14.89 36.11 -17.71
C PHE A 69 -15.09 37.15 -18.81
N TYR A 70 -16.05 36.93 -19.69
CA TYR A 70 -16.35 37.87 -20.77
C TYR A 70 -17.85 38.00 -21.02
N LYS A 71 -18.25 39.13 -21.58
CA LYS A 71 -19.64 39.44 -21.93
C LYS A 71 -19.67 40.24 -23.22
N HIS A 72 -20.58 39.84 -24.12
CA HIS A 72 -20.89 40.61 -25.33
C HIS A 72 -22.18 41.39 -25.11
N THR A 73 -22.22 42.64 -25.56
CA THR A 73 -23.48 43.38 -25.65
C THR A 73 -24.21 43.05 -26.94
N GLU A 74 -25.52 43.34 -27.00
CA GLU A 74 -26.35 43.10 -28.19
C GLU A 74 -25.83 43.84 -29.44
N LYS A 75 -24.99 44.87 -29.25
CA LYS A 75 -24.31 45.62 -30.32
C LYS A 75 -22.92 45.09 -30.68
N GLY A 76 -22.51 43.94 -30.14
CA GLY A 76 -21.25 43.26 -30.45
C GLY A 76 -20.01 43.78 -29.70
N LYS A 77 -20.16 44.69 -28.72
CA LYS A 77 -19.04 45.14 -27.89
C LYS A 77 -18.70 44.11 -26.82
N LEU A 78 -17.44 44.04 -26.44
CA LEU A 78 -16.84 43.05 -25.55
C LEU A 78 -16.37 43.70 -24.24
N SER A 79 -16.78 43.10 -23.13
CA SER A 79 -16.22 43.36 -21.80
C SER A 79 -15.55 42.10 -21.27
N ILE A 80 -14.34 42.23 -20.75
CA ILE A 80 -13.51 41.15 -20.19
C ILE A 80 -13.14 41.51 -18.75
N LEU A 81 -13.21 40.50 -17.88
CA LEU A 81 -12.87 40.54 -16.47
C LEU A 81 -11.94 39.35 -16.18
N ILE A 82 -10.77 39.59 -15.60
CA ILE A 82 -9.82 38.56 -15.18
C ILE A 82 -9.58 38.71 -13.68
N VAL A 83 -9.66 37.61 -12.94
CA VAL A 83 -9.42 37.59 -11.48
C VAL A 83 -8.19 36.75 -11.14
N TYR A 84 -7.26 37.33 -10.41
CA TYR A 84 -6.10 36.62 -9.88
C TYR A 84 -5.99 36.86 -8.38
N VAL A 85 -6.45 35.87 -7.60
CA VAL A 85 -6.55 35.96 -6.13
C VAL A 85 -7.40 37.16 -5.68
N ASP A 86 -6.80 38.26 -5.23
CA ASP A 86 -7.43 39.53 -4.87
C ASP A 86 -7.41 40.59 -5.98
N ASP A 87 -6.54 40.44 -6.97
CA ASP A 87 -6.39 41.43 -8.03
C ASP A 87 -7.36 41.16 -9.18
N ILE A 88 -8.09 42.20 -9.60
CA ILE A 88 -9.10 42.12 -10.66
C ILE A 88 -8.69 43.08 -11.80
N ILE A 89 -8.56 42.53 -13.01
CA ILE A 89 -8.32 43.30 -14.23
C ILE A 89 -9.59 43.36 -15.06
N MET A 90 -9.92 44.56 -15.54
CA MET A 90 -11.07 44.81 -16.40
C MET A 90 -10.61 45.48 -17.70
N THR A 91 -11.05 44.98 -18.85
CA THR A 91 -10.72 45.53 -20.18
C THR A 91 -11.84 45.27 -21.18
N GLY A 92 -11.95 46.06 -22.24
CA GLY A 92 -13.04 45.96 -23.21
C GLY A 92 -13.33 47.26 -23.94
N ASP A 93 -14.14 47.19 -24.98
CA ASP A 93 -14.59 48.33 -25.79
C ASP A 93 -16.01 48.81 -25.41
N ASP A 94 -16.64 48.17 -24.42
CA ASP A 94 -17.88 48.62 -23.77
C ASP A 94 -17.60 49.35 -22.43
N ILE A 95 -17.24 50.63 -22.54
CA ILE A 95 -16.85 51.46 -21.39
C ILE A 95 -18.01 51.62 -20.38
N GLU A 96 -19.26 51.67 -20.85
CA GLU A 96 -20.44 51.81 -20.00
C GLU A 96 -20.67 50.55 -19.16
N GLU A 97 -20.56 49.36 -19.77
CA GLU A 97 -20.68 48.09 -19.04
C GLU A 97 -19.52 47.87 -18.07
N LEU A 98 -18.29 48.26 -18.43
CA LEU A 98 -17.15 48.19 -17.51
C LEU A 98 -17.35 49.11 -16.29
N ALA A 99 -17.89 50.32 -16.48
CA ALA A 99 -18.22 51.23 -15.38
C ALA A 99 -19.39 50.69 -14.52
N GLY A 100 -20.38 50.06 -15.15
CA GLY A 100 -21.50 49.40 -14.46
C GLY A 100 -21.05 48.19 -13.64
N LEU A 101 -20.18 47.34 -14.20
CA LEU A 101 -19.63 46.17 -13.53
C LEU A 101 -18.81 46.56 -12.30
N LYS A 102 -18.01 47.64 -12.37
CA LYS A 102 -17.30 48.18 -11.20
C LYS A 102 -18.22 48.50 -10.03
N LYS A 103 -19.37 49.13 -10.30
CA LYS A 103 -20.36 49.46 -9.26
C LYS A 103 -20.99 48.20 -8.66
N ARG A 104 -21.42 47.25 -9.51
CA ARG A 104 -22.04 45.99 -9.07
C ARG A 104 -21.08 45.10 -8.26
N LEU A 105 -19.78 45.12 -8.57
CA LEU A 105 -18.76 44.44 -7.77
C LEU A 105 -18.56 45.13 -6.41
N ALA A 106 -18.61 46.46 -6.35
CA ALA A 106 -18.51 47.20 -5.09
C ALA A 106 -19.68 46.95 -4.13
N ASP A 107 -20.86 46.59 -4.66
CA ASP A 107 -22.03 46.25 -3.83
C ASP A 107 -21.87 44.91 -3.08
N ASN A 108 -21.00 44.01 -3.58
CA ASN A 108 -20.83 42.66 -3.03
C ASN A 108 -19.46 42.44 -2.37
N PHE A 109 -18.45 43.20 -2.78
CA PHE A 109 -17.09 43.06 -2.30
C PHE A 109 -16.50 44.42 -1.94
N GLU A 110 -15.71 44.46 -0.87
CA GLU A 110 -14.90 45.63 -0.52
C GLU A 110 -13.74 45.75 -1.53
N ILE A 111 -13.92 46.59 -2.56
CA ILE A 111 -12.95 46.80 -3.65
C ILE A 111 -12.37 48.21 -3.62
N LYS A 112 -11.12 48.34 -4.10
CA LYS A 112 -10.44 49.63 -4.30
C LYS A 112 -10.06 49.77 -5.77
N ASP A 113 -10.59 50.78 -6.45
CA ASP A 113 -10.19 51.10 -7.83
C ASP A 113 -8.82 51.78 -7.84
N LEU A 114 -7.83 51.15 -8.44
CA LEU A 114 -6.46 51.66 -8.56
C LEU A 114 -6.24 52.48 -9.85
N GLY A 115 -7.28 52.68 -10.65
CA GLY A 115 -7.22 53.41 -11.92
C GLY A 115 -6.61 52.58 -13.04
N ALA A 116 -5.95 53.26 -13.99
CA ALA A 116 -5.26 52.57 -15.09
C ALA A 116 -4.17 51.63 -14.53
N LEU A 117 -4.10 50.41 -15.06
CA LEU A 117 -3.13 49.39 -14.64
C LEU A 117 -1.69 49.94 -14.73
N LYS A 118 -1.08 50.18 -13.56
CA LYS A 118 0.32 50.60 -13.41
C LYS A 118 1.19 49.51 -12.80
N TYR A 119 0.61 48.65 -11.97
CA TYR A 119 1.29 47.53 -11.36
C TYR A 119 0.36 46.31 -11.29
N PHE A 120 0.87 45.12 -11.56
CA PHE A 120 0.15 43.85 -11.39
C PHE A 120 1.16 42.72 -11.16
N LEU A 121 0.97 41.93 -10.10
CA LEU A 121 1.82 40.80 -9.74
C LEU A 121 3.34 41.12 -9.71
N GLY A 122 3.69 42.28 -9.14
CA GLY A 122 5.09 42.72 -9.03
C GLY A 122 5.71 43.26 -10.33
N MET A 123 4.91 43.43 -11.39
CA MET A 123 5.34 44.04 -12.65
C MET A 123 4.84 45.48 -12.76
N GLU A 124 5.71 46.41 -13.16
CA GLU A 124 5.37 47.80 -13.47
C GLU A 124 5.02 47.97 -14.95
N PHE A 125 3.92 48.68 -15.23
CA PHE A 125 3.40 48.97 -16.55
C PHE A 125 3.53 50.47 -16.84
N ALA A 126 4.58 50.83 -17.58
CA ALA A 126 4.74 52.15 -18.16
C ALA A 126 4.19 52.18 -19.60
N ARG A 127 3.54 53.27 -19.99
CA ARG A 127 3.07 53.51 -21.37
C ARG A 127 3.78 54.74 -21.92
N SER A 128 4.73 54.57 -22.84
CA SER A 128 5.37 55.66 -23.58
C SER A 128 5.37 55.37 -25.08
N LYS A 129 5.39 56.44 -25.89
CA LYS A 129 5.88 56.41 -27.27
C LYS A 129 7.33 56.90 -27.23
N GLU A 130 8.21 56.17 -27.91
CA GLU A 130 9.65 56.43 -28.13
C GLU A 130 10.63 55.80 -27.12
N ASP A 131 11.56 54.99 -27.63
CA ASP A 131 12.62 54.29 -26.90
C ASP A 131 13.97 54.50 -27.63
N TRP A 132 15.01 54.89 -26.90
CA TRP A 132 16.40 54.93 -27.34
C TRP A 132 17.36 54.37 -26.27
N ALA A 133 18.38 53.65 -26.75
CA ALA A 133 19.65 53.25 -26.12
C ALA A 133 19.68 51.98 -25.22
N GLY A 134 20.46 50.99 -25.67
CA GLY A 134 20.81 49.76 -24.97
C GLY A 134 22.06 49.88 -24.09
N SER A 135 22.09 49.06 -23.03
CA SER A 135 23.12 48.97 -21.98
C SER A 135 24.45 48.40 -22.47
N THR A 136 25.56 49.06 -22.12
CA THR A 136 26.95 48.72 -22.51
C THR A 136 27.62 47.65 -21.63
N THR A 137 26.95 47.10 -20.61
CA THR A 137 27.61 46.28 -19.58
C THR A 137 27.58 44.76 -19.80
N ASP A 138 26.57 44.20 -20.49
CA ASP A 138 26.46 42.74 -20.66
C ASP A 138 26.40 42.25 -22.12
N ARG A 139 26.52 43.17 -23.09
CA ARG A 139 26.52 42.92 -24.55
C ARG A 139 25.30 42.14 -25.08
N ARG A 140 24.18 42.09 -24.34
CA ARG A 140 22.94 41.43 -24.82
C ARG A 140 22.05 42.42 -25.55
N SER A 141 21.60 42.05 -26.75
CA SER A 141 20.64 42.84 -27.53
C SER A 141 19.24 42.78 -26.92
N THR A 142 18.39 43.76 -27.17
CA THR A 142 16.97 43.74 -26.77
C THR A 142 16.13 43.28 -27.95
N SER A 143 15.35 42.23 -27.78
CA SER A 143 14.35 41.82 -28.76
C SER A 143 13.10 42.66 -28.63
N GLY A 144 12.78 43.38 -29.70
CA GLY A 144 11.58 44.18 -29.87
C GLY A 144 10.64 43.56 -30.91
N TYR A 145 9.35 43.45 -30.61
CA TYR A 145 8.31 43.31 -31.64
C TYR A 145 7.04 44.05 -31.23
N CYS A 146 6.26 44.43 -32.22
CA CYS A 146 4.93 45.00 -32.06
C CYS A 146 3.99 44.34 -33.07
N THR A 147 2.85 43.87 -32.60
CA THR A 147 1.84 43.19 -33.41
C THR A 147 0.57 44.00 -33.43
N PHE A 148 0.09 44.27 -34.64
CA PHE A 148 -1.12 45.04 -34.88
C PHE A 148 -2.23 44.14 -35.39
N VAL A 149 -3.46 44.39 -34.93
CA VAL A 149 -4.69 43.83 -35.51
C VAL A 149 -5.49 45.01 -36.05
N GLY A 150 -5.55 45.14 -37.38
CA GLY A 150 -6.00 46.38 -38.02
C GLY A 150 -5.01 47.52 -37.75
N GLU A 151 -5.52 48.68 -37.33
CA GLU A 151 -4.69 49.84 -36.94
C GLU A 151 -4.31 49.85 -35.46
N ASN A 152 -4.76 48.86 -34.68
CA ASN A 152 -4.56 48.82 -33.23
C ASN A 152 -3.36 47.95 -32.85
N LEU A 153 -2.47 48.49 -32.04
CA LEU A 153 -1.38 47.73 -31.40
C LEU A 153 -1.98 46.81 -30.33
N VAL A 154 -1.89 45.50 -30.52
CA VAL A 154 -2.49 44.50 -29.62
C VAL A 154 -1.46 43.89 -28.69
N THR A 155 -0.25 43.60 -29.20
CA THR A 155 0.84 43.09 -28.38
C THR A 155 2.15 43.78 -28.75
N TRP A 156 2.99 44.00 -27.76
CA TRP A 156 4.36 44.43 -27.99
C TRP A 156 5.24 43.79 -26.93
N ARG A 157 6.51 43.61 -27.27
CA ARG A 157 7.50 43.09 -26.35
C ARG A 157 8.81 43.77 -26.62
N SER A 158 9.43 44.27 -25.54
CA SER A 158 10.81 44.72 -25.52
C SER A 158 11.48 43.99 -24.38
N LYS A 159 12.28 42.97 -24.69
CA LYS A 159 12.95 42.15 -23.67
C LYS A 159 14.40 41.93 -24.05
N LYS A 160 15.30 42.17 -23.10
CA LYS A 160 16.71 41.82 -23.24
C LYS A 160 16.85 40.33 -23.55
N GLN A 161 17.54 40.00 -24.62
CA GLN A 161 17.76 38.62 -25.06
C GLN A 161 18.50 37.87 -23.95
N CYS A 162 18.10 36.61 -23.70
CA CYS A 162 18.73 35.77 -22.68
C CYS A 162 20.16 35.34 -23.08
N VAL A 163 20.51 35.48 -24.36
CA VAL A 163 21.80 35.14 -24.97
C VAL A 163 22.37 36.33 -25.72
N VAL A 164 23.70 36.40 -25.80
CA VAL A 164 24.42 37.42 -26.56
C VAL A 164 24.35 37.06 -28.05
N ALA A 165 23.72 37.92 -28.86
CA ALA A 165 23.81 37.83 -30.31
C ALA A 165 25.19 38.26 -30.79
N ARG A 166 25.81 37.49 -31.70
CA ARG A 166 27.15 37.77 -32.24
C ARG A 166 27.10 38.68 -33.47
N SER A 167 25.92 38.94 -34.02
CA SER A 167 25.69 39.93 -35.07
C SER A 167 24.31 40.59 -34.96
N GLY A 168 24.15 41.78 -35.55
CA GLY A 168 22.85 42.45 -35.65
C GLY A 168 21.83 41.64 -36.45
N THR A 169 22.26 40.92 -37.48
CA THR A 169 21.41 40.01 -38.27
C THR A 169 20.83 38.88 -37.40
N GLU A 170 21.64 38.31 -36.52
CA GLU A 170 21.24 37.26 -35.59
C GLU A 170 20.28 37.78 -34.51
N ALA A 171 20.54 38.98 -33.98
CA ALA A 171 19.66 39.61 -33.01
C ALA A 171 18.26 39.84 -33.59
N GLU A 172 18.19 40.36 -34.83
CA GLU A 172 16.95 40.67 -35.52
C GLU A 172 16.18 39.42 -35.97
N PHE A 173 16.88 38.39 -36.46
CA PHE A 173 16.22 37.14 -36.83
C PHE A 173 15.62 36.40 -35.62
N ARG A 174 16.25 36.49 -34.43
CA ARG A 174 15.65 35.99 -33.18
C ARG A 174 14.41 36.77 -32.78
N SER A 175 14.45 38.10 -32.89
CA SER A 175 13.28 38.97 -32.65
C SER A 175 12.13 38.61 -33.61
N LEU A 176 12.45 38.35 -34.89
CA LEU A 176 11.49 37.93 -35.91
C LEU A 176 10.80 36.60 -35.56
N ALA A 177 11.55 35.60 -35.10
CA ALA A 177 10.99 34.31 -34.69
C ALA A 177 10.02 34.44 -33.51
N HIS A 178 10.36 35.26 -32.50
CA HIS A 178 9.45 35.54 -31.38
C HIS A 178 8.19 36.28 -31.83
N GLY A 179 8.33 37.27 -32.73
CA GLY A 179 7.18 37.98 -33.32
C GLY A 179 6.27 37.05 -34.12
N ILE A 180 6.82 36.08 -34.87
CA ILE A 180 6.03 35.10 -35.63
C ILE A 180 5.21 34.19 -34.70
N CYS A 181 5.80 33.69 -33.61
CA CYS A 181 5.07 32.89 -32.62
C CYS A 181 3.88 33.67 -32.04
N GLU A 182 4.07 34.95 -31.74
CA GLU A 182 3.02 35.84 -31.25
C GLU A 182 1.90 36.01 -32.29
N VAL A 183 2.27 36.25 -33.56
CA VAL A 183 1.32 36.42 -34.67
C VAL A 183 0.50 35.13 -34.91
N ILE A 184 1.12 33.95 -34.77
CA ILE A 184 0.41 32.66 -34.86
C ILE A 184 -0.57 32.48 -33.69
N TRP A 185 -0.18 32.86 -32.48
CA TRP A 185 -1.07 32.83 -31.32
C TRP A 185 -2.26 33.79 -31.49
N ILE A 186 -2.02 35.02 -31.93
CA ILE A 186 -3.08 36.01 -32.22
C ILE A 186 -4.01 35.51 -33.32
N LYS A 187 -3.49 34.84 -34.36
CA LYS A 187 -4.32 34.24 -35.40
C LYS A 187 -5.33 33.24 -34.81
N ARG A 188 -4.87 32.33 -33.93
CA ARG A 188 -5.74 31.35 -33.26
C ARG A 188 -6.76 32.03 -32.34
N LEU A 189 -6.32 33.05 -31.60
CA LEU A 189 -7.21 33.85 -30.75
C LEU A 189 -8.32 34.53 -31.57
N LEU A 190 -7.98 35.09 -32.74
CA LEU A 190 -8.96 35.69 -33.64
C LEU A 190 -9.93 34.64 -34.20
N GLU A 191 -9.44 33.44 -34.57
CA GLU A 191 -10.27 32.33 -35.03
C GLU A 191 -11.28 31.87 -33.97
N ASP A 192 -10.88 31.82 -32.69
CA ASP A 192 -11.76 31.51 -31.55
C ASP A 192 -12.85 32.59 -31.36
N LEU A 193 -12.49 33.86 -31.59
CA LEU A 193 -13.41 35.00 -31.62
C LEU A 193 -14.24 35.09 -32.92
N LYS A 194 -14.17 34.08 -33.80
CA LYS A 194 -14.86 34.01 -35.10
C LYS A 194 -14.45 35.12 -36.08
N ILE A 195 -13.23 35.64 -35.95
CA ILE A 195 -12.60 36.62 -36.85
C ILE A 195 -11.51 35.91 -37.64
N TYR A 196 -11.67 35.82 -38.97
CA TYR A 196 -10.74 35.08 -39.83
C TYR A 196 -9.82 36.05 -40.62
N PRO A 197 -8.53 36.17 -40.27
CA PRO A 197 -7.61 37.08 -40.95
C PRO A 197 -7.20 36.59 -42.35
N SER A 198 -7.03 37.52 -43.30
CA SER A 198 -6.59 37.23 -44.67
C SER A 198 -5.13 36.74 -44.70
N LEU A 199 -4.85 35.65 -45.41
CA LEU A 199 -3.50 35.10 -45.58
C LEU A 199 -2.83 35.61 -46.87
N PRO A 200 -1.48 35.76 -46.90
CA PRO A 200 -0.54 35.48 -45.81
C PRO A 200 -0.48 36.61 -44.75
N LEU A 201 -0.22 36.24 -43.49
CA LEU A 201 0.05 37.21 -42.42
C LEU A 201 1.37 37.93 -42.71
N ARG A 202 1.37 39.26 -42.64
CA ARG A 202 2.55 40.08 -42.94
C ARG A 202 3.36 40.34 -41.68
N VAL A 203 4.66 40.08 -41.76
CA VAL A 203 5.64 40.42 -40.71
C VAL A 203 6.70 41.31 -41.33
N TYR A 204 7.00 42.43 -40.68
CA TYR A 204 7.99 43.41 -41.14
C TYR A 204 9.24 43.31 -40.28
N CYS A 205 10.41 43.34 -40.92
CA CYS A 205 11.72 43.44 -40.29
C CYS A 205 12.51 44.48 -41.09
N ASP A 206 13.33 45.28 -40.43
CA ASP A 206 14.16 46.32 -41.05
C ASP A 206 15.54 45.80 -41.47
N ASN A 207 15.97 44.65 -40.93
CA ASN A 207 17.23 44.02 -41.28
C ASN A 207 17.11 43.18 -42.56
N LYS A 208 17.60 43.75 -43.68
CA LYS A 208 17.59 43.11 -45.01
C LYS A 208 18.28 41.75 -45.05
N ALA A 209 19.31 41.52 -44.24
CA ALA A 209 19.99 40.22 -44.17
C ALA A 209 19.12 39.18 -43.44
N ALA A 210 18.44 39.54 -42.35
CA ALA A 210 17.51 38.66 -41.65
C ALA A 210 16.28 38.32 -42.52
N ILE A 211 15.77 39.28 -43.29
CA ILE A 211 14.70 39.08 -44.28
C ILE A 211 15.18 38.12 -45.38
N SER A 212 16.37 38.34 -45.93
CA SER A 212 16.94 37.48 -46.97
C SER A 212 17.18 36.04 -46.49
N ILE A 213 17.52 35.85 -45.21
CA ILE A 213 17.64 34.53 -44.59
C ILE A 213 16.25 33.88 -44.49
N ALA A 214 15.23 34.61 -44.04
CA ALA A 214 13.86 34.09 -43.90
C ALA A 214 13.22 33.70 -45.25
N HIS A 215 13.62 34.33 -46.36
CA HIS A 215 13.07 34.08 -47.69
C HIS A 215 13.85 33.07 -48.54
N ASN A 216 14.97 32.51 -48.07
CA ASN A 216 15.81 31.61 -48.86
C ASN A 216 15.55 30.12 -48.54
N PRO A 217 14.82 29.36 -49.39
CA PRO A 217 14.51 27.96 -49.14
C PRO A 217 15.70 27.00 -49.31
N VAL A 218 16.80 27.44 -49.96
CA VAL A 218 18.02 26.62 -50.19
C VAL A 218 18.98 26.70 -49.00
N LEU A 219 18.91 27.76 -48.19
CA LEU A 219 19.69 27.90 -46.96
C LEU A 219 19.04 27.19 -45.76
N HIS A 220 17.94 26.44 -45.94
CA HIS A 220 17.21 25.81 -44.85
C HIS A 220 18.07 24.84 -44.00
N ASP A 221 19.12 24.25 -44.59
CA ASP A 221 20.09 23.40 -43.91
C ASP A 221 21.28 24.15 -43.28
N ARG A 222 21.54 25.41 -43.68
CA ARG A 222 22.62 26.25 -43.09
C ARG A 222 22.11 27.40 -42.22
N THR A 223 20.81 27.69 -42.20
CA THR A 223 20.19 28.77 -41.39
C THR A 223 19.07 28.30 -40.46
N LYS A 224 18.85 26.98 -40.33
CA LYS A 224 18.25 26.37 -39.13
C LYS A 224 19.03 26.66 -37.85
N HIS A 225 20.26 27.15 -38.00
CA HIS A 225 21.26 27.35 -36.97
C HIS A 225 21.78 28.79 -37.02
N ILE A 226 21.06 29.72 -36.40
CA ILE A 226 21.82 30.71 -35.64
C ILE A 226 22.47 29.93 -34.50
N GLU A 227 23.79 29.75 -34.58
CA GLU A 227 24.60 29.07 -33.57
C GLU A 227 24.24 29.63 -32.18
N ASP A 228 23.70 28.85 -31.25
CA ASP A 228 24.22 27.54 -30.90
C ASP A 228 23.11 26.54 -30.49
N GLY A 229 22.19 26.26 -31.41
CA GLY A 229 21.10 25.27 -31.32
C GLY A 229 21.55 23.80 -31.20
N ARG A 230 22.40 23.50 -30.22
CA ARG A 230 22.88 22.14 -29.90
C ARG A 230 21.83 21.23 -29.28
N VAL A 231 20.77 21.79 -28.68
CA VAL A 231 19.69 21.04 -28.01
C VAL A 231 18.31 21.62 -28.33
N ASN A 232 17.31 20.74 -28.47
CA ASN A 232 15.90 21.09 -28.63
C ASN A 232 15.16 20.79 -27.32
N ALA A 233 14.39 21.74 -26.80
CA ALA A 233 13.58 21.59 -25.59
C ALA A 233 12.11 21.83 -25.91
N LEU A 234 11.24 20.92 -25.48
CA LEU A 234 9.81 20.96 -25.72
C LEU A 234 9.04 20.51 -24.46
N TYR A 235 7.86 21.08 -24.24
CA TYR A 235 6.93 20.51 -23.26
C TYR A 235 6.54 19.11 -23.72
N SER A 236 6.72 18.14 -22.84
CA SER A 236 6.55 16.71 -23.15
C SER A 236 5.88 16.00 -21.99
N THR A 237 5.50 14.75 -22.24
CA THR A 237 5.04 13.79 -21.23
C THR A 237 6.01 12.60 -21.19
N PRO A 238 5.99 11.78 -20.11
CA PRO A 238 6.75 10.53 -20.09
C PRO A 238 6.42 9.62 -21.28
N SER A 239 5.16 9.55 -21.73
CA SER A 239 4.78 8.74 -22.91
C SER A 239 5.40 9.26 -24.20
N ILE A 240 5.35 10.57 -24.46
CA ILE A 240 5.98 11.17 -25.66
C ILE A 240 7.50 10.99 -25.61
N TYR A 241 8.12 11.10 -24.43
CA TYR A 241 9.53 10.80 -24.25
C TYR A 241 9.85 9.33 -24.54
N THR A 242 9.05 8.39 -24.04
CA THR A 242 9.21 6.95 -24.31
C THR A 242 9.03 6.63 -25.79
N ASP A 243 8.04 7.21 -26.47
CA ASP A 243 7.84 7.04 -27.91
C ASP A 243 9.03 7.58 -28.71
N ALA A 244 9.56 8.74 -28.31
CA ALA A 244 10.77 9.29 -28.91
C ALA A 244 11.99 8.40 -28.67
N LYS A 245 12.13 7.79 -27.49
CA LYS A 245 13.18 6.80 -27.18
C LYS A 245 13.00 5.51 -27.97
N TYR A 246 11.77 5.04 -28.16
CA TYR A 246 11.47 3.88 -28.98
C TYR A 246 11.86 4.11 -30.45
N ALA A 247 11.52 5.29 -30.96
CA ALA A 247 11.81 5.70 -32.33
C ALA A 247 13.32 5.85 -32.64
N THR A 248 14.21 5.95 -31.64
CA THR A 248 15.66 6.00 -31.89
C THR A 248 16.21 4.67 -32.40
N ASN A 249 15.46 3.57 -32.27
CA ASN A 249 15.83 2.23 -32.74
C ASN A 249 17.19 1.73 -32.19
N GLN A 250 17.57 2.22 -31.00
CA GLN A 250 18.77 1.83 -30.26
C GLN A 250 18.56 0.50 -29.52
N SER A 251 19.65 -0.19 -29.23
CA SER A 251 19.67 -1.32 -28.28
C SER A 251 19.76 -0.80 -26.86
N TRP A 252 19.05 -1.44 -25.93
CA TRP A 252 18.97 -1.05 -24.53
C TRP A 252 19.54 -2.14 -23.61
N PRO A 253 20.25 -1.77 -22.53
CA PRO A 253 20.72 -2.75 -21.55
C PRO A 253 19.53 -3.44 -20.85
N ILE A 254 19.73 -4.70 -20.46
CA ILE A 254 18.72 -5.52 -19.78
C ILE A 254 18.86 -5.37 -18.26
N LYS A 255 17.73 -5.26 -17.57
CA LYS A 255 17.61 -5.32 -16.10
C LYS A 255 16.55 -6.36 -15.72
N THR A 256 16.91 -7.37 -14.94
CA THR A 256 16.05 -8.54 -14.64
C THR A 256 15.51 -8.59 -13.20
N ASP A 257 16.28 -8.10 -12.23
CA ASP A 257 15.97 -8.27 -10.81
C ASP A 257 15.19 -7.05 -10.27
N ASP A 258 15.59 -6.48 -9.12
CA ASP A 258 14.98 -5.29 -8.53
C ASP A 258 16.00 -4.18 -8.22
N PHE A 259 15.54 -3.13 -7.52
CA PHE A 259 16.33 -1.98 -7.09
C PHE A 259 16.50 -1.92 -5.57
N PHE A 260 16.44 -3.06 -4.88
CA PHE A 260 16.59 -3.12 -3.42
C PHE A 260 17.99 -3.60 -2.97
N PRO A 261 18.43 -3.18 -1.78
CA PRO A 261 17.92 -2.04 -1.01
C PRO A 261 18.36 -0.69 -1.59
N TYR A 262 17.54 0.35 -1.37
CA TYR A 262 17.85 1.73 -1.73
C TYR A 262 18.75 2.41 -0.69
N ALA A 263 19.73 3.16 -1.14
CA ALA A 263 20.51 4.08 -0.33
C ALA A 263 20.75 5.39 -1.09
N ASP A 264 20.44 6.52 -0.45
CA ASP A 264 20.67 7.86 -1.03
C ASP A 264 22.02 8.46 -0.64
N ARG A 265 22.65 7.88 0.40
CA ARG A 265 24.02 8.18 0.85
C ARG A 265 24.68 6.91 1.40
N GLU A 266 25.99 6.97 1.53
CA GLU A 266 26.86 5.88 2.03
C GLU A 266 26.33 5.16 3.28
N ASN A 267 25.86 5.90 4.28
CA ASN A 267 25.37 5.36 5.57
C ASN A 267 23.85 5.50 5.74
N ALA A 268 23.12 5.63 4.64
CA ALA A 268 21.68 5.90 4.65
C ALA A 268 20.93 4.85 3.82
N TYR A 269 20.93 3.60 4.28
CA TYR A 269 20.13 2.54 3.68
C TYR A 269 18.69 2.61 4.18
N TRP A 270 17.75 2.69 3.25
CA TRP A 270 16.31 2.79 3.50
C TRP A 270 15.73 1.39 3.68
N THR A 271 16.24 0.67 4.67
CA THR A 271 15.80 -0.69 4.99
C THR A 271 15.05 -0.76 6.32
N GLY A 272 14.96 0.36 7.04
CA GLY A 272 14.21 0.47 8.29
C GLY A 272 12.70 0.43 8.08
N TYR A 273 12.21 1.08 7.02
CA TYR A 273 10.77 1.13 6.71
C TYR A 273 10.19 -0.24 6.29
N PHE A 274 11.05 -1.24 6.05
CA PHE A 274 10.56 -2.61 5.86
C PHE A 274 9.82 -3.09 7.12
N THR A 275 10.22 -2.63 8.31
CA THR A 275 9.58 -3.01 9.60
C THR A 275 8.89 -1.84 10.31
N SER A 276 9.17 -0.57 10.02
CA SER A 276 8.53 0.58 10.71
C SER A 276 7.00 0.49 10.76
N ARG A 277 6.39 0.81 11.91
CA ARG A 277 4.95 0.63 12.19
C ARG A 277 4.44 -0.80 11.92
N PRO A 278 5.04 -1.83 12.53
CA PRO A 278 4.72 -3.23 12.23
C PRO A 278 3.28 -3.61 12.62
N ALA A 279 2.64 -2.90 13.57
CA ALA A 279 1.23 -3.10 13.88
C ALA A 279 0.31 -2.68 12.71
N LEU A 280 0.57 -1.52 12.10
CA LEU A 280 -0.18 -1.04 10.94
C LEU A 280 0.02 -1.97 9.74
N LYS A 281 1.25 -2.42 9.48
CA LYS A 281 1.56 -3.39 8.41
C LYS A 281 0.76 -4.68 8.53
N ARG A 282 0.63 -5.24 9.74
CA ARG A 282 -0.24 -6.41 9.97
C ARG A 282 -1.71 -6.07 9.79
N TYR A 283 -2.15 -4.91 10.27
CA TYR A 283 -3.55 -4.53 10.13
C TYR A 283 -3.98 -4.46 8.66
N ILE A 284 -3.10 -3.89 7.81
CA ILE A 284 -3.28 -3.87 6.35
C ILE A 284 -3.33 -5.28 5.77
N ARG A 285 -2.41 -6.18 6.16
CA ARG A 285 -2.40 -7.58 5.68
C ARG A 285 -3.70 -8.31 6.02
N VAL A 286 -4.13 -8.24 7.28
CA VAL A 286 -5.35 -8.89 7.76
C VAL A 286 -6.58 -8.36 7.01
N LEU A 287 -6.70 -7.04 6.86
CA LEU A 287 -7.83 -6.44 6.16
C LEU A 287 -7.80 -6.67 4.64
N SER A 288 -6.62 -6.86 4.05
CA SER A 288 -6.52 -7.26 2.64
C SER A 288 -7.10 -8.65 2.40
N GLY A 289 -6.77 -9.63 3.25
CA GLY A 289 -7.37 -10.97 3.21
C GLY A 289 -8.87 -10.94 3.48
N TYR A 290 -9.31 -10.17 4.49
CA TYR A 290 -10.73 -9.97 4.80
C TYR A 290 -11.49 -9.35 3.62
N TYR A 291 -10.94 -8.31 2.97
CA TYR A 291 -11.56 -7.65 1.83
C TYR A 291 -11.68 -8.57 0.60
N MET A 292 -10.72 -9.48 0.41
CA MET A 292 -10.82 -10.52 -0.62
C MET A 292 -12.03 -11.43 -0.35
N ALA A 293 -12.16 -11.94 0.88
CA ALA A 293 -13.28 -12.79 1.27
C ALA A 293 -14.64 -12.05 1.24
N ALA A 294 -14.67 -10.80 1.69
CA ALA A 294 -15.87 -9.97 1.69
C ALA A 294 -16.42 -9.76 0.27
N ARG A 295 -15.55 -9.51 -0.73
CA ARG A 295 -15.96 -9.38 -2.14
C ARG A 295 -16.49 -10.69 -2.73
N GLN A 296 -15.92 -11.83 -2.35
CA GLN A 296 -16.45 -13.13 -2.74
C GLN A 296 -17.87 -13.32 -2.18
N LEU A 297 -18.06 -13.10 -0.88
CA LEU A 297 -19.36 -13.20 -0.22
C LEU A 297 -20.39 -12.21 -0.79
N GLU A 298 -19.96 -10.98 -1.09
CA GLU A 298 -20.77 -9.98 -1.77
C GLU A 298 -21.23 -10.47 -3.16
N PHE A 299 -20.33 -11.03 -3.97
CA PHE A 299 -20.69 -11.62 -5.26
C PHE A 299 -21.69 -12.78 -5.13
N PHE A 300 -21.54 -13.63 -4.12
CA PHE A 300 -22.42 -14.77 -3.91
C PHE A 300 -23.82 -14.35 -3.43
N LYS A 301 -23.89 -13.36 -2.54
CA LYS A 301 -25.14 -12.79 -2.03
C LYS A 301 -25.82 -11.85 -3.04
N GLY A 302 -25.03 -11.21 -3.89
CA GLY A 302 -25.44 -10.09 -4.73
C GLY A 302 -25.15 -8.74 -4.06
N ARG A 303 -24.55 -7.83 -4.82
CA ARG A 303 -24.16 -6.49 -4.37
C ARG A 303 -25.39 -5.65 -3.95
N SER A 304 -25.34 -5.07 -2.76
CA SER A 304 -26.36 -4.13 -2.23
C SER A 304 -25.90 -2.69 -2.37
N LYS A 305 -26.85 -1.75 -2.54
CA LYS A 305 -26.56 -0.30 -2.50
C LYS A 305 -26.27 0.22 -1.09
N SER A 306 -26.77 -0.43 -0.04
CA SER A 306 -26.68 0.05 1.34
C SER A 306 -25.46 -0.46 2.12
N THR A 307 -24.97 -1.64 1.75
CA THR A 307 -23.85 -2.32 2.42
C THR A 307 -23.00 -2.98 1.34
N ASN A 308 -21.85 -2.38 1.05
CA ASN A 308 -20.92 -2.86 0.05
C ASN A 308 -19.47 -2.80 0.55
N THR A 309 -18.56 -3.34 -0.26
CA THR A 309 -17.15 -3.45 0.08
C THR A 309 -16.31 -2.20 -0.28
N ASP A 310 -16.91 -1.18 -0.90
CA ASP A 310 -16.18 -0.04 -1.50
C ASP A 310 -15.40 0.78 -0.47
N SER A 311 -16.01 1.09 0.69
CA SER A 311 -15.34 1.91 1.72
C SER A 311 -14.07 1.26 2.26
N LEU A 312 -14.05 -0.07 2.39
CA LEU A 312 -12.84 -0.79 2.79
C LEU A 312 -11.84 -0.87 1.64
N GLY A 313 -12.33 -1.01 0.40
CA GLY A 313 -11.52 -0.93 -0.82
C GLY A 313 -10.76 0.40 -0.92
N ASP A 314 -11.44 1.53 -0.68
CA ASP A 314 -10.85 2.87 -0.69
C ASP A 314 -9.80 3.03 0.40
N ALA A 315 -10.10 2.58 1.63
CA ALA A 315 -9.15 2.62 2.73
C ALA A 315 -7.90 1.78 2.42
N LEU A 316 -8.08 0.56 1.90
CA LEU A 316 -6.97 -0.33 1.52
C LEU A 316 -6.13 0.25 0.39
N ALA A 317 -6.75 0.93 -0.58
CA ALA A 317 -6.05 1.61 -1.67
C ALA A 317 -5.20 2.78 -1.15
N ILE A 318 -5.76 3.61 -0.25
CA ILE A 318 -5.04 4.74 0.37
C ILE A 318 -3.82 4.24 1.15
N VAL A 319 -3.96 3.18 1.95
CA VAL A 319 -2.84 2.70 2.79
C VAL A 319 -1.74 1.98 2.01
N GLN A 320 -1.91 1.72 0.70
CA GLN A 320 -0.79 1.32 -0.16
C GLN A 320 0.15 2.48 -0.52
N HIS A 321 -0.19 3.72 -0.13
CA HIS A 321 0.70 4.87 -0.27
C HIS A 321 2.09 4.58 0.31
N HIS A 322 3.14 5.13 -0.33
CA HIS A 322 4.54 4.89 0.03
C HIS A 322 4.98 5.55 1.35
N ASP A 323 4.08 6.27 2.02
CA ASP A 323 4.25 6.72 3.42
C ASP A 323 3.22 6.09 4.38
N ALA A 324 2.35 5.20 3.91
CA ALA A 324 1.35 4.54 4.75
C ALA A 324 1.82 3.14 5.17
N VAL A 325 1.75 2.15 4.27
CA VAL A 325 2.20 0.77 4.56
C VAL A 325 3.69 0.70 4.90
N THR A 326 4.50 1.67 4.47
CA THR A 326 5.92 1.79 4.81
C THR A 326 6.14 2.22 6.27
N GLY A 327 5.16 2.86 6.90
CA GLY A 327 5.29 3.36 8.26
C GLY A 327 6.16 4.62 8.36
N THR A 328 6.15 5.45 7.33
CA THR A 328 7.00 6.64 7.19
C THR A 328 6.20 7.95 7.14
N GLU A 329 5.05 7.96 7.78
CA GLU A 329 4.20 9.11 8.05
C GLU A 329 4.33 9.59 9.50
N LYS A 330 3.83 10.80 9.79
CA LYS A 330 3.68 11.30 11.15
C LYS A 330 2.66 10.48 11.96
N GLN A 331 2.80 10.43 13.28
CA GLN A 331 1.95 9.56 14.13
C GLN A 331 0.44 9.81 13.96
N HIS A 332 0.02 11.07 13.84
CA HIS A 332 -1.40 11.39 13.66
C HIS A 332 -1.96 10.93 12.30
N VAL A 333 -1.10 10.82 11.28
CA VAL A 333 -1.48 10.30 9.95
C VAL A 333 -1.60 8.78 10.00
N ALA A 334 -0.68 8.09 10.70
CA ALA A 334 -0.79 6.66 10.97
C ALA A 334 -2.10 6.31 11.70
N ASN A 335 -2.50 7.17 12.66
CA ASN A 335 -3.77 7.04 13.35
C ASN A 335 -4.98 7.26 12.41
N ASP A 336 -4.91 8.19 11.45
CA ASP A 336 -5.95 8.39 10.43
C ASP A 336 -6.07 7.17 9.50
N TYR A 337 -4.95 6.59 9.06
CA TYR A 337 -4.95 5.35 8.27
C TYR A 337 -5.61 4.20 9.03
N ALA A 338 -5.23 3.99 10.30
CA ALA A 338 -5.84 2.97 11.15
C ALA A 338 -7.34 3.22 11.36
N LYS A 339 -7.76 4.48 11.51
CA LYS A 339 -9.18 4.87 11.62
C LYS A 339 -9.96 4.57 10.33
N ARG A 340 -9.40 4.87 9.15
CA ARG A 340 -10.05 4.56 7.87
C ARG A 340 -10.25 3.06 7.69
N LEU A 341 -9.23 2.29 8.04
CA LEU A 341 -9.26 0.83 8.02
C LEU A 341 -10.31 0.26 8.98
N SER A 342 -10.48 0.84 10.16
CA SER A 342 -11.42 0.34 11.17
C SER A 342 -12.89 0.58 10.84
N ILE A 343 -13.22 1.61 10.06
CA ILE A 343 -14.61 1.88 9.63
C ILE A 343 -15.20 0.70 8.84
N GLY A 344 -14.37 -0.02 8.08
CA GLY A 344 -14.79 -1.14 7.24
C GLY A 344 -14.88 -2.51 7.93
N TYR A 345 -14.54 -2.64 9.22
CA TYR A 345 -14.39 -3.93 9.89
C TYR A 345 -15.04 -3.96 11.28
N LYS A 346 -15.96 -4.90 11.52
CA LYS A 346 -16.81 -4.92 12.74
C LYS A 346 -16.75 -6.18 13.60
N GLU A 347 -16.49 -7.38 13.06
CA GLU A 347 -16.63 -8.63 13.82
C GLU A 347 -15.31 -9.11 14.45
N CYS A 348 -15.31 -9.32 15.78
CA CYS A 348 -14.18 -9.74 16.63
C CYS A 348 -12.77 -9.27 16.21
N PRO A 349 -12.52 -7.94 16.09
CA PRO A 349 -11.24 -7.43 15.59
C PRO A 349 -10.04 -7.67 16.51
N LEU A 350 -10.27 -8.09 17.75
CA LEU A 350 -9.27 -8.18 18.82
C LEU A 350 -9.03 -9.62 19.29
N LEU A 351 -9.32 -10.62 18.45
CA LEU A 351 -9.09 -12.03 18.78
C LEU A 351 -7.63 -12.31 19.16
N ASN A 352 -6.68 -11.57 18.58
CA ASN A 352 -5.25 -11.71 18.89
C ASN A 352 -4.93 -11.42 20.37
N VAL A 353 -5.60 -10.45 20.98
CA VAL A 353 -5.51 -10.14 22.42
C VAL A 353 -6.58 -10.88 23.23
N SER A 354 -6.97 -12.08 22.75
CA SER A 354 -7.98 -12.95 23.35
C SER A 354 -9.34 -12.31 23.58
N TYR A 355 -9.73 -11.27 22.82
CA TYR A 355 -11.01 -10.57 22.95
C TYR A 355 -11.97 -10.82 21.79
N CYS A 356 -13.03 -11.58 22.07
CA CYS A 356 -14.16 -11.79 21.17
C CYS A 356 -15.46 -11.96 22.00
N PRO A 357 -16.22 -10.86 22.21
CA PRO A 357 -17.45 -10.91 23.02
C PRO A 357 -18.44 -11.98 22.60
N ALA A 358 -18.49 -12.30 21.30
CA ALA A 358 -19.41 -13.30 20.76
C ALA A 358 -19.02 -14.75 21.10
N SER A 359 -17.76 -15.04 21.45
CA SER A 359 -17.34 -16.37 21.91
C SER A 359 -17.22 -16.48 23.43
N GLU A 360 -17.17 -15.33 24.13
CA GLU A 360 -17.06 -15.22 25.59
C GLU A 360 -18.42 -15.27 26.28
N VAL A 361 -19.29 -16.16 25.81
CA VAL A 361 -20.66 -16.30 26.30
C VAL A 361 -20.68 -17.32 27.43
N GLN A 362 -21.37 -17.00 28.51
CA GLN A 362 -21.64 -17.99 29.55
C GLN A 362 -22.71 -18.96 29.05
N LEU A 363 -22.30 -20.16 28.62
CA LEU A 363 -23.18 -21.20 28.06
C LEU A 363 -24.18 -21.82 29.09
N SER A 364 -24.32 -21.24 30.27
CA SER A 364 -25.32 -21.64 31.27
C SER A 364 -26.73 -21.36 30.74
N GLN A 365 -27.68 -22.31 30.92
CA GLN A 365 -29.09 -22.26 30.51
C GLN A 365 -29.43 -22.71 29.07
N GLY A 366 -28.81 -23.78 28.57
CA GLY A 366 -29.24 -24.42 27.30
C GLY A 366 -28.96 -23.60 26.03
N LYS A 367 -28.14 -22.55 26.15
CA LYS A 367 -27.62 -21.77 25.02
C LYS A 367 -26.44 -22.50 24.38
N ILE A 368 -26.43 -22.52 23.05
CA ILE A 368 -25.33 -23.05 22.23
C ILE A 368 -24.67 -21.91 21.46
N LEU A 369 -23.36 -21.99 21.28
CA LEU A 369 -22.59 -21.09 20.44
C LEU A 369 -22.36 -21.73 19.08
N ILE A 370 -22.83 -21.06 18.03
CA ILE A 370 -22.59 -21.44 16.66
C ILE A 370 -21.40 -20.65 16.13
N VAL A 371 -20.43 -21.36 15.55
CA VAL A 371 -19.28 -20.78 14.85
C VAL A 371 -19.37 -21.16 13.38
N VAL A 372 -19.69 -20.21 12.52
CA VAL A 372 -19.64 -20.38 11.06
C VAL A 372 -18.27 -19.93 10.58
N ILE A 373 -17.60 -20.81 9.84
CA ILE A 373 -16.23 -20.59 9.39
C ILE A 373 -16.22 -20.60 7.87
N TYR A 374 -15.81 -19.49 7.26
CA TYR A 374 -15.70 -19.34 5.81
C TYR A 374 -14.25 -19.43 5.34
N ASN A 375 -14.04 -20.20 4.26
CA ASN A 375 -12.78 -20.39 3.56
C ASN A 375 -12.84 -19.70 2.20
N SER A 376 -11.98 -18.69 2.02
CA SER A 376 -11.89 -17.90 0.79
C SER A 376 -10.93 -18.46 -0.26
N LEU A 377 -10.24 -19.56 0.06
CA LEU A 377 -9.37 -20.28 -0.89
C LEU A 377 -10.19 -21.22 -1.76
N GLY A 378 -9.69 -21.49 -2.97
CA GLY A 378 -10.28 -22.47 -3.88
C GLY A 378 -9.89 -23.92 -3.59
N TRP A 379 -9.30 -24.18 -2.42
CA TRP A 379 -8.92 -25.50 -1.94
C TRP A 379 -9.65 -25.84 -0.64
N LYS A 380 -9.85 -27.14 -0.37
CA LYS A 380 -10.30 -27.60 0.94
C LYS A 380 -9.25 -27.20 1.98
N ARG A 381 -9.69 -26.67 3.12
CA ARG A 381 -8.79 -26.22 4.19
C ARG A 381 -9.05 -26.97 5.47
N GLU A 382 -7.97 -27.50 6.05
CA GLU A 382 -7.95 -28.12 7.36
C GLU A 382 -6.99 -27.36 8.27
N GLU A 383 -7.50 -26.81 9.36
CA GLU A 383 -6.74 -25.91 10.22
C GLU A 383 -7.15 -26.05 11.68
N VAL A 384 -6.20 -25.93 12.59
CA VAL A 384 -6.49 -25.82 14.02
C VAL A 384 -6.82 -24.37 14.32
N ILE A 385 -8.01 -24.12 14.85
CA ILE A 385 -8.40 -22.79 15.32
C ILE A 385 -8.36 -22.75 16.85
N GLN A 386 -8.22 -21.55 17.41
CA GLN A 386 -8.29 -21.29 18.84
C GLN A 386 -9.25 -20.13 19.10
N ILE A 387 -10.23 -20.34 19.98
CA ILE A 387 -11.17 -19.28 20.41
C ILE A 387 -11.21 -19.17 21.94
N PRO A 388 -11.35 -17.96 22.51
CA PRO A 388 -11.42 -17.81 23.95
C PRO A 388 -12.79 -18.24 24.49
N VAL A 389 -12.78 -19.06 25.54
CA VAL A 389 -13.98 -19.56 26.22
C VAL A 389 -13.88 -19.40 27.75
N ILE A 390 -15.05 -19.28 28.39
CA ILE A 390 -15.17 -19.09 29.84
C ILE A 390 -15.41 -20.42 30.55
N SER A 391 -16.19 -21.31 29.93
CA SER A 391 -16.58 -22.62 30.46
C SER A 391 -15.46 -23.64 30.32
N GLU A 392 -15.34 -24.52 31.31
CA GLU A 392 -14.40 -25.66 31.29
C GLU A 392 -15.02 -26.95 30.74
N ASP A 393 -16.34 -27.06 30.75
CA ASP A 393 -17.10 -28.23 30.31
C ASP A 393 -17.72 -27.96 28.94
N VAL A 394 -16.89 -27.75 27.91
CA VAL A 394 -17.36 -27.51 26.53
C VAL A 394 -17.21 -28.76 25.68
N ILE A 395 -18.11 -28.95 24.71
CA ILE A 395 -18.04 -29.97 23.67
C ILE A 395 -18.21 -29.27 22.32
N VAL A 396 -17.49 -29.75 21.31
CA VAL A 396 -17.56 -29.23 19.94
C VAL A 396 -18.18 -30.28 19.04
N HIS A 397 -19.21 -29.90 18.30
CA HIS A 397 -19.80 -30.71 17.25
C HIS A 397 -19.51 -30.09 15.88
N ASN A 398 -19.21 -30.94 14.89
CA ASN A 398 -19.03 -30.51 13.51
C ASN A 398 -20.39 -30.24 12.81
N SER A 399 -20.32 -29.90 11.52
CA SER A 399 -21.49 -29.66 10.67
C SER A 399 -22.42 -30.87 10.48
N GLU A 400 -21.99 -32.07 10.84
CA GLU A 400 -22.78 -33.31 10.78
C GLU A 400 -23.43 -33.65 12.14
N GLY A 401 -23.22 -32.82 13.16
CA GLY A 401 -23.65 -33.07 14.53
C GLY A 401 -22.80 -34.10 15.28
N LYS A 402 -21.65 -34.49 14.71
CA LYS A 402 -20.70 -35.42 15.34
C LYS A 402 -19.76 -34.65 16.27
N GLU A 403 -19.60 -35.14 17.50
CA GLU A 403 -18.60 -34.65 18.43
C GLU A 403 -17.18 -34.84 17.86
N ILE A 404 -16.34 -33.80 17.97
CA ILE A 404 -14.96 -33.80 17.49
C ILE A 404 -13.96 -33.59 18.63
N GLU A 405 -12.75 -34.12 18.43
CA GLU A 405 -11.64 -33.93 19.35
C GLU A 405 -11.32 -32.45 19.51
N SER A 406 -11.29 -32.00 20.76
CA SER A 406 -11.07 -30.60 21.14
C SER A 406 -10.22 -30.52 22.41
N GLN A 407 -9.50 -29.43 22.55
CA GLN A 407 -8.50 -29.22 23.59
C GLN A 407 -8.70 -27.87 24.28
N LEU A 408 -8.62 -27.82 25.60
CA LEU A 408 -8.64 -26.59 26.39
C LEU A 408 -7.23 -26.24 26.87
N LEU A 409 -6.71 -25.09 26.45
CA LEU A 409 -5.43 -24.54 26.90
C LEU A 409 -5.68 -23.41 27.91
N PRO A 410 -5.12 -23.47 29.13
CA PRO A 410 -5.25 -22.38 30.10
C PRO A 410 -4.72 -21.05 29.56
N LEU A 411 -5.46 -19.96 29.78
CA LEU A 411 -5.02 -18.63 29.39
C LEU A 411 -3.91 -18.14 30.33
N VAL A 412 -2.75 -17.80 29.79
CA VAL A 412 -1.62 -17.28 30.60
C VAL A 412 -1.72 -15.77 30.88
N ASP A 413 -1.13 -15.32 31.98
CA ASP A 413 -1.19 -13.93 32.48
C ASP A 413 -0.73 -12.88 31.47
N THR A 414 0.21 -13.23 30.59
CA THR A 414 0.68 -12.33 29.52
C THR A 414 -0.48 -11.92 28.60
N TYR A 415 -1.35 -12.86 28.19
CA TYR A 415 -2.50 -12.53 27.35
C TYR A 415 -3.56 -11.74 28.11
N VAL A 416 -3.81 -12.07 29.38
CA VAL A 416 -4.76 -11.33 30.23
C VAL A 416 -4.33 -9.87 30.39
N SER A 417 -3.03 -9.65 30.61
CA SER A 417 -2.45 -8.31 30.75
C SER A 417 -2.58 -7.49 29.46
N LEU A 418 -2.26 -8.10 28.31
CA LEU A 418 -2.44 -7.48 26.99
C LEU A 418 -3.91 -7.12 26.74
N ARG A 419 -4.80 -8.08 26.94
CA ARG A 419 -6.25 -7.92 26.79
C ARG A 419 -6.76 -6.72 27.57
N ASN A 420 -6.47 -6.66 28.87
CA ASN A 420 -6.98 -5.61 29.75
C ASN A 420 -6.53 -4.22 29.31
N TYR A 421 -5.28 -4.08 28.86
CA TYR A 421 -4.74 -2.79 28.41
C TYR A 421 -5.29 -2.38 27.03
N TYR A 422 -5.23 -3.28 26.05
CA TYR A 422 -5.56 -2.97 24.65
C TYR A 422 -7.06 -2.90 24.37
N VAL A 423 -7.89 -3.70 25.06
CA VAL A 423 -9.34 -3.55 24.96
C VAL A 423 -9.76 -2.17 25.46
N LYS A 424 -9.19 -1.70 26.57
CA LYS A 424 -9.44 -0.34 27.09
C LYS A 424 -8.95 0.74 26.12
N ALA A 425 -7.78 0.57 25.53
CA ALA A 425 -7.23 1.53 24.56
C ALA A 425 -8.07 1.63 23.27
N TYR A 426 -8.57 0.50 22.75
CA TYR A 426 -9.28 0.48 21.46
C TYR A 426 -10.79 0.70 21.56
N SER A 427 -11.42 0.16 22.60
CA SER A 427 -12.88 0.25 22.78
C SER A 427 -13.32 1.31 23.79
N GLY A 428 -12.40 1.83 24.60
CA GLY A 428 -12.71 2.69 25.74
C GLY A 428 -13.34 1.94 26.93
N GLN A 429 -13.56 0.63 26.82
CA GLN A 429 -14.23 -0.20 27.82
C GLN A 429 -13.25 -1.18 28.48
N THR A 430 -13.50 -1.51 29.74
CA THR A 430 -12.77 -2.59 30.43
C THR A 430 -13.51 -3.91 30.20
N PRO A 431 -12.83 -5.01 29.87
CA PRO A 431 -13.47 -6.32 29.77
C PRO A 431 -14.22 -6.70 31.05
N VAL A 432 -15.49 -7.11 30.93
CA VAL A 432 -16.35 -7.45 32.08
C VAL A 432 -16.05 -8.86 32.61
N GLN A 433 -15.71 -9.78 31.72
CA GLN A 433 -15.31 -11.15 32.05
C GLN A 433 -13.99 -11.49 31.35
N THR A 434 -13.22 -12.39 31.96
CA THR A 434 -11.94 -12.86 31.44
C THR A 434 -12.08 -14.34 31.06
N PRO A 435 -11.85 -14.72 29.78
CA PRO A 435 -11.84 -16.12 29.39
C PRO A 435 -10.77 -16.89 30.16
N LYS A 436 -11.08 -18.14 30.52
CA LYS A 436 -10.16 -18.99 31.29
C LYS A 436 -9.32 -19.88 30.40
N TYR A 437 -9.83 -20.19 29.20
CA TYR A 437 -9.21 -21.14 28.30
C TYR A 437 -9.26 -20.66 26.85
N TRP A 438 -8.30 -21.10 26.06
CA TRP A 438 -8.43 -21.24 24.62
C TRP A 438 -9.01 -22.62 24.31
N LEU A 439 -10.09 -22.66 23.55
CA LEU A 439 -10.64 -23.88 22.98
C LEU A 439 -10.04 -24.09 21.59
N ALA A 440 -9.23 -25.14 21.44
CA ALA A 440 -8.58 -25.54 20.21
C ALA A 440 -9.25 -26.76 19.60
N PHE A 441 -9.55 -26.73 18.29
CA PHE A 441 -10.07 -27.88 17.55
C PHE A 441 -9.77 -27.75 16.06
N LEU A 442 -9.72 -28.91 15.39
CA LEU A 442 -9.49 -28.99 13.95
C LEU A 442 -10.79 -28.70 13.19
N VAL A 443 -10.74 -27.76 12.24
CA VAL A 443 -11.85 -27.46 11.35
C VAL A 443 -11.52 -27.94 9.94
N SER A 444 -12.53 -28.45 9.25
CA SER A 444 -12.48 -28.84 7.84
C SER A 444 -13.52 -28.02 7.07
N VAL A 445 -13.05 -27.15 6.18
CA VAL A 445 -13.90 -26.18 5.48
C VAL A 445 -13.74 -26.36 3.97
N PRO A 446 -14.84 -26.49 3.21
CA PRO A 446 -14.77 -26.69 1.77
C PRO A 446 -14.17 -25.46 1.04
N PRO A 447 -13.71 -25.64 -0.21
CA PRO A 447 -13.24 -24.53 -1.05
C PRO A 447 -14.37 -23.52 -1.32
N LEU A 448 -14.04 -22.22 -1.31
CA LEU A 448 -14.98 -21.09 -1.50
C LEU A 448 -16.33 -21.34 -0.81
N GLY A 449 -16.27 -21.61 0.49
CA GLY A 449 -17.38 -22.22 1.21
C GLY A 449 -17.27 -22.05 2.71
N PHE A 450 -18.28 -22.54 3.43
CA PHE A 450 -18.32 -22.47 4.88
C PHE A 450 -18.75 -23.79 5.52
N SER A 451 -18.40 -23.95 6.79
CA SER A 451 -18.89 -25.01 7.68
C SER A 451 -19.25 -24.41 9.04
N SER A 452 -20.32 -24.90 9.66
CA SER A 452 -20.74 -24.50 11.00
C SER A 452 -20.33 -25.53 12.05
N TYR A 453 -19.88 -25.05 13.20
CA TYR A 453 -19.53 -25.85 14.37
C TYR A 453 -20.38 -25.39 15.55
N VAL A 454 -20.81 -26.34 16.38
CA VAL A 454 -21.67 -26.08 17.54
C VAL A 454 -20.89 -26.34 18.81
N ILE A 455 -20.81 -25.33 19.67
CA ILE A 455 -20.15 -25.40 20.97
C ILE A 455 -21.22 -25.35 22.05
N SER A 456 -21.25 -26.36 22.90
CA SER A 456 -22.27 -26.54 23.94
C SER A 456 -21.64 -27.02 25.24
N ASN A 457 -22.34 -26.86 26.36
CA ASN A 457 -21.91 -27.45 27.62
C ASN A 457 -22.00 -28.99 27.59
N ALA A 458 -21.04 -29.65 28.25
CA ALA A 458 -21.05 -31.10 28.40
C ALA A 458 -22.24 -31.56 29.26
N LYS A 459 -22.92 -32.63 28.82
CA LYS A 459 -24.07 -33.21 29.56
C LYS A 459 -23.65 -34.01 30.80
N ARG A 460 -22.39 -34.43 30.87
CA ARG A 460 -21.80 -35.16 32.03
C ARG A 460 -20.44 -34.57 32.41
N PRO A 461 -20.12 -34.44 33.71
CA PRO A 461 -18.78 -34.03 34.16
C PRO A 461 -17.71 -34.98 33.59
N GLY A 462 -16.64 -34.44 33.01
CA GLY A 462 -15.55 -35.24 32.42
C GLY A 462 -15.80 -35.79 31.01
N SER A 463 -16.91 -35.44 30.36
CA SER A 463 -17.20 -35.75 28.94
C SER A 463 -16.93 -34.57 27.99
N GLY A 464 -16.23 -33.54 28.46
CA GLY A 464 -15.90 -32.33 27.68
C GLY A 464 -14.54 -32.38 27.00
N SER A 465 -14.16 -31.28 26.35
CA SER A 465 -12.86 -31.07 25.73
C SER A 465 -11.69 -31.43 26.66
N THR A 466 -10.65 -32.05 26.09
CA THR A 466 -9.48 -32.49 26.84
C THR A 466 -8.69 -31.29 27.34
N LYS A 467 -8.53 -31.16 28.67
CA LYS A 467 -7.68 -30.14 29.27
C LYS A 467 -6.21 -30.45 29.02
N SER A 468 -5.45 -29.47 28.56
CA SER A 468 -4.01 -29.63 28.37
C SER A 468 -3.28 -29.92 29.68
N SER A 469 -2.30 -30.83 29.62
CA SER A 469 -1.39 -31.00 30.75
C SER A 469 -0.38 -29.86 30.75
N VAL A 470 -0.23 -29.20 31.91
CA VAL A 470 0.65 -28.05 32.07
C VAL A 470 1.84 -28.47 32.92
N HIS A 471 3.04 -28.29 32.39
CA HIS A 471 4.29 -28.55 33.10
C HIS A 471 5.16 -27.30 33.08
N THR A 472 5.52 -26.82 34.27
CA THR A 472 6.43 -25.68 34.45
C THR A 472 7.75 -26.21 35.00
N PHE A 473 8.85 -25.89 34.34
CA PHE A 473 10.18 -26.35 34.75
C PHE A 473 11.04 -25.18 35.23
N GLN A 474 11.78 -25.39 36.32
CA GLN A 474 12.78 -24.47 36.84
C GLN A 474 14.18 -24.83 36.29
N ILE A 475 15.06 -23.84 36.21
CA ILE A 475 16.28 -23.74 35.38
C ILE A 475 17.40 -24.77 35.70
N ILE A 476 17.20 -25.71 36.65
CA ILE A 476 18.32 -26.44 37.29
C ILE A 476 18.61 -27.82 36.67
N GLU A 477 17.72 -28.41 35.87
CA GLU A 477 17.94 -29.77 35.35
C GLU A 477 18.61 -29.78 33.96
N SER A 478 19.74 -30.48 33.83
CA SER A 478 20.48 -30.74 32.58
C SER A 478 19.77 -31.74 31.63
N SER A 479 18.45 -31.62 31.52
CA SER A 479 17.60 -32.50 30.71
C SER A 479 17.06 -31.77 29.49
N THR A 480 16.63 -32.54 28.49
CA THR A 480 15.92 -32.03 27.32
C THR A 480 14.45 -32.41 27.41
N VAL A 481 13.61 -31.67 26.69
CA VAL A 481 12.19 -31.96 26.57
C VAL A 481 11.78 -31.94 25.10
N GLU A 482 11.16 -33.03 24.66
CA GLU A 482 10.59 -33.16 23.33
C GLU A 482 9.12 -32.70 23.34
N VAL A 483 8.72 -32.00 22.29
CA VAL A 483 7.34 -31.60 22.01
C VAL A 483 6.99 -31.93 20.55
N GLY A 484 5.72 -32.22 20.29
CA GLY A 484 5.21 -32.62 18.98
C GLY A 484 4.70 -34.06 18.97
N HIS A 485 3.42 -34.21 18.66
CA HIS A 485 2.75 -35.51 18.53
C HIS A 485 2.79 -36.10 17.11
N GLY A 486 3.16 -35.30 16.11
CA GLY A 486 3.19 -35.69 14.70
C GLY A 486 4.58 -36.12 14.21
N ASN A 487 4.79 -36.01 12.90
CA ASN A 487 6.08 -36.26 12.27
C ASN A 487 7.14 -35.23 12.66
N LEU A 488 6.68 -33.99 12.85
CA LEU A 488 7.50 -32.89 13.34
C LEU A 488 7.59 -32.91 14.86
N LYS A 489 8.82 -32.95 15.36
CA LYS A 489 9.20 -32.89 16.76
C LYS A 489 10.29 -31.85 16.97
N LEU A 490 10.21 -31.16 18.10
CA LEU A 490 11.21 -30.20 18.52
C LEU A 490 11.77 -30.60 19.89
N THR A 491 13.08 -30.40 20.06
CA THR A 491 13.76 -30.63 21.33
C THR A 491 14.17 -29.30 21.93
N PHE A 492 13.76 -29.07 23.18
CA PHE A 492 14.15 -27.91 23.96
C PHE A 492 15.09 -28.31 25.09
N SER A 493 16.12 -27.51 25.32
CA SER A 493 16.95 -27.59 26.52
C SER A 493 16.15 -27.09 27.72
N ARG A 494 16.13 -27.84 28.84
CA ARG A 494 15.54 -27.33 30.08
C ARG A 494 16.39 -26.23 30.73
N ASP A 495 17.67 -26.16 30.37
CA ASP A 495 18.52 -25.00 30.63
C ASP A 495 18.12 -23.85 29.69
N HIS A 496 17.42 -22.85 30.23
CA HIS A 496 16.86 -21.67 29.56
C HIS A 496 15.77 -21.90 28.49
N GLY A 497 15.18 -23.10 28.40
CA GLY A 497 14.07 -23.37 27.47
C GLY A 497 14.46 -23.19 25.99
N LYS A 498 15.73 -23.32 25.63
CA LYS A 498 16.21 -23.00 24.27
C LYS A 498 15.88 -24.13 23.31
N LEU A 499 15.37 -23.80 22.12
CA LEU A 499 15.25 -24.77 21.04
C LEU A 499 16.65 -25.25 20.62
N THR A 500 16.84 -26.56 20.50
CA THR A 500 18.14 -27.16 20.15
C THR A 500 18.08 -28.09 18.94
N ASN A 501 16.96 -28.79 18.71
CA ASN A 501 16.85 -29.73 17.59
C ASN A 501 15.48 -29.65 16.92
N TYR A 502 15.49 -29.90 15.60
CA TYR A 502 14.32 -30.05 14.74
C TYR A 502 14.40 -31.42 14.08
N ILE A 503 13.34 -32.22 14.21
CA ILE A 503 13.23 -33.53 13.56
C ILE A 503 11.89 -33.59 12.85
N ASN A 504 11.91 -33.85 11.54
CA ASN A 504 10.73 -34.28 10.80
C ASN A 504 10.97 -35.70 10.25
N SER A 505 10.26 -36.67 10.83
CA SER A 505 10.38 -38.08 10.44
C SER A 505 9.80 -38.39 9.04
N GLN A 506 8.86 -37.59 8.54
CA GLN A 506 8.24 -37.80 7.23
C GLN A 506 9.19 -37.38 6.11
N SER A 507 9.88 -36.25 6.26
CA SER A 507 10.87 -35.79 5.29
C SER A 507 12.28 -36.33 5.56
N SER A 508 12.47 -37.11 6.63
CA SER A 508 13.77 -37.58 7.11
C SER A 508 14.79 -36.45 7.33
N VAL A 509 14.29 -35.28 7.76
CA VAL A 509 15.12 -34.11 8.06
C VAL A 509 15.38 -34.04 9.56
N GLU A 510 16.64 -34.03 9.92
CA GLU A 510 17.11 -33.68 11.27
C GLU A 510 18.09 -32.51 11.17
N GLU A 511 17.89 -31.47 11.98
CA GLU A 511 18.72 -30.27 11.95
C GLU A 511 18.84 -29.61 13.33
N THR A 512 20.04 -29.13 13.66
CA THR A 512 20.22 -28.32 14.86
C THR A 512 19.65 -26.94 14.61
N VAL A 513 18.65 -26.54 15.39
CA VAL A 513 18.00 -25.24 15.26
C VAL A 513 18.16 -24.49 16.57
N LYS A 514 18.62 -23.24 16.51
CA LYS A 514 18.70 -22.34 17.65
C LYS A 514 17.94 -21.07 17.32
N GLN A 515 17.00 -20.68 18.18
CA GLN A 515 16.32 -19.41 18.07
C GLN A 515 16.76 -18.47 19.19
N SER A 516 17.04 -17.21 18.85
CA SER A 516 17.39 -16.16 19.79
C SER A 516 16.74 -14.83 19.40
N TYR A 517 16.85 -13.87 20.32
CA TYR A 517 16.49 -12.48 20.08
C TYR A 517 17.71 -11.59 20.28
N VAL A 518 17.87 -10.62 19.39
CA VAL A 518 18.87 -9.56 19.48
C VAL A 518 18.19 -8.21 19.28
N PHE A 519 18.87 -7.14 19.64
CA PHE A 519 18.51 -5.82 19.14
C PHE A 519 19.72 -5.10 18.60
N TYR A 520 19.48 -4.29 17.57
CA TYR A 520 20.43 -3.30 17.12
C TYR A 520 20.14 -1.96 17.78
N THR A 521 21.18 -1.25 18.22
CA THR A 521 21.02 0.12 18.69
C THR A 521 21.01 1.09 17.52
N GLY A 522 20.10 2.06 17.53
CA GLY A 522 20.05 3.10 16.50
C GLY A 522 21.25 4.05 16.60
N TYR A 523 22.02 4.19 15.52
CA TYR A 523 23.10 5.17 15.46
C TYR A 523 22.55 6.60 15.50
N ASN A 524 23.19 7.48 16.27
CA ASN A 524 22.74 8.86 16.53
C ASN A 524 23.49 9.93 15.71
N GLY A 525 24.30 9.53 14.73
CA GLY A 525 24.89 10.43 13.74
C GLY A 525 25.95 11.41 14.26
N THR A 526 26.18 11.50 15.57
CA THR A 526 26.88 12.64 16.19
C THR A 526 28.35 12.76 15.78
N ASN A 527 28.97 11.66 15.39
CA ASN A 527 30.39 11.62 15.03
C ASN A 527 30.61 11.64 13.51
N ASP A 528 29.56 11.74 12.70
CA ASP A 528 29.71 11.81 11.26
C ASP A 528 30.06 13.21 10.78
N LYS A 529 30.80 13.30 9.68
CA LYS A 529 30.96 14.54 8.93
C LYS A 529 29.63 15.09 8.40
N ALA A 530 28.70 14.19 8.09
CA ALA A 530 27.32 14.48 7.72
C ALA A 530 26.40 13.57 8.57
N PRO A 531 25.84 14.08 9.69
CA PRO A 531 25.06 13.29 10.62
C PRO A 531 23.93 12.51 9.95
N GLN A 532 23.88 11.20 10.17
CA GLN A 532 22.77 10.35 9.73
C GLN A 532 22.29 9.45 10.87
N ASN A 533 21.09 9.70 11.37
CA ASN A 533 20.47 8.89 12.41
C ASN A 533 19.76 7.66 11.82
N ALA A 534 19.53 6.65 12.64
CA ALA A 534 18.46 5.69 12.39
C ALA A 534 17.09 6.35 12.65
N GLY A 535 16.07 6.00 11.85
CA GLY A 535 14.72 6.56 11.97
C GLY A 535 13.68 5.72 11.23
N ALA A 536 12.57 6.34 10.85
CA ALA A 536 11.45 5.65 10.21
C ALA A 536 11.83 5.01 8.86
N TYR A 537 12.63 5.69 8.04
CA TYR A 537 13.13 5.19 6.77
C TYR A 537 14.42 4.38 6.95
N ILE A 538 15.37 4.96 7.68
CA ILE A 538 16.76 4.52 7.69
C ILE A 538 17.02 3.53 8.81
N PHE A 539 17.60 2.39 8.45
CA PHE A 539 18.19 1.46 9.39
C PHE A 539 19.70 1.68 9.40
N ARG A 540 20.22 2.10 10.56
CA ARG A 540 21.65 2.31 10.76
C ARG A 540 22.06 1.79 12.14
N PRO A 541 22.48 0.52 12.24
CA PRO A 541 22.85 -0.09 13.50
C PRO A 541 24.20 0.44 14.02
N ASN A 542 24.32 0.63 15.35
CA ASN A 542 25.57 0.99 16.05
C ASN A 542 26.19 -0.17 16.84
N GLY A 543 25.63 -1.37 16.71
CA GLY A 543 26.04 -2.56 17.43
C GLY A 543 24.90 -3.55 17.59
N THR A 544 25.25 -4.81 17.80
CA THR A 544 24.30 -5.91 18.01
C THR A 544 24.38 -6.37 19.46
N PHE A 545 23.24 -6.46 20.13
CA PHE A 545 23.16 -6.84 21.53
C PHE A 545 22.25 -8.05 21.69
N LEU A 546 22.76 -9.11 22.33
CA LEU A 546 21.98 -10.30 22.63
C LEU A 546 20.96 -10.00 23.72
N ILE A 547 19.70 -10.39 23.48
CA ILE A 547 18.66 -10.37 24.51
C ILE A 547 18.77 -11.68 25.27
N LYS A 548 19.21 -11.59 26.53
CA LYS A 548 19.37 -12.75 27.40
C LYS A 548 18.05 -13.08 28.11
N PRO A 549 17.76 -14.38 28.31
CA PRO A 549 16.80 -14.83 29.31
C PRO A 549 17.11 -14.26 30.70
N GLU A 550 16.10 -13.86 31.46
CA GLU A 550 16.27 -13.58 32.89
C GLU A 550 16.53 -14.89 33.66
N GLU A 551 17.38 -14.81 34.69
CA GLU A 551 17.88 -15.98 35.45
C GLU A 551 16.80 -16.69 36.28
N GLU A 552 15.60 -16.11 36.46
CA GLU A 552 14.49 -16.69 37.23
C GLU A 552 13.30 -17.18 36.37
N VAL A 553 13.40 -17.15 35.04
CA VAL A 553 12.22 -17.35 34.19
C VAL A 553 11.98 -18.82 33.85
N SER A 554 10.87 -19.35 34.36
CA SER A 554 10.37 -20.69 34.02
C SER A 554 9.77 -20.75 32.61
N SER A 555 9.99 -21.86 31.92
CA SER A 555 9.27 -22.19 30.68
C SER A 555 8.09 -23.10 31.01
N THR A 556 6.95 -22.85 30.36
CA THR A 556 5.73 -23.66 30.55
C THR A 556 5.45 -24.43 29.28
N ILE A 557 5.24 -25.73 29.41
CA ILE A 557 4.86 -26.62 28.31
C ILE A 557 3.42 -27.03 28.53
N MET A 558 2.58 -26.77 27.54
CA MET A 558 1.20 -27.24 27.49
C MET A 558 1.12 -28.35 26.44
N ARG A 559 0.73 -29.55 26.86
CA ARG A 559 0.56 -30.69 25.95
C ARG A 559 -0.89 -31.06 25.81
N GLY A 560 -1.29 -31.46 24.62
CA GLY A 560 -2.65 -31.93 24.38
C GLY A 560 -2.82 -32.60 23.03
N PRO A 561 -4.01 -33.17 22.79
CA PRO A 561 -4.23 -34.02 21.62
C PRO A 561 -4.26 -33.26 20.29
N ILE A 562 -4.42 -31.94 20.29
CA ILE A 562 -4.53 -31.09 19.09
C ILE A 562 -3.26 -30.25 18.88
N THR A 563 -2.68 -29.71 19.95
CA THR A 563 -1.47 -28.87 19.85
C THR A 563 -0.61 -28.98 21.11
N ASP A 564 0.70 -28.95 20.90
CA ASP A 564 1.68 -28.68 21.95
C ASP A 564 2.14 -27.22 21.88
N GLU A 565 2.25 -26.54 23.02
CA GLU A 565 2.73 -25.17 23.12
C GLU A 565 3.89 -25.06 24.12
N VAL A 566 4.98 -24.42 23.72
CA VAL A 566 6.11 -24.05 24.58
C VAL A 566 6.10 -22.55 24.78
N HIS A 567 5.75 -22.15 26.00
CA HIS A 567 5.65 -20.77 26.43
C HIS A 567 6.95 -20.31 27.08
N GLN A 568 7.56 -19.28 26.49
CA GLN A 568 8.86 -18.77 26.88
C GLN A 568 8.76 -17.26 27.13
N ARG A 569 8.99 -16.83 28.36
CA ARG A 569 9.25 -15.42 28.64
C ARG A 569 10.76 -15.19 28.44
N ILE A 570 11.10 -14.44 27.40
CA ILE A 570 12.51 -14.19 27.07
C ILE A 570 13.06 -13.10 27.99
N ASN A 571 12.29 -12.02 28.21
CA ASN A 571 12.58 -10.99 29.19
C ASN A 571 11.26 -10.26 29.56
N PRO A 572 11.27 -9.17 30.35
CA PRO A 572 10.04 -8.49 30.75
C PRO A 572 9.17 -7.94 29.60
N TRP A 573 9.71 -7.78 28.40
CA TRP A 573 9.04 -7.16 27.25
C TRP A 573 9.09 -8.01 25.97
N ILE A 574 9.56 -9.26 26.06
CA ILE A 574 9.51 -10.25 24.96
C ILE A 574 8.97 -11.56 25.51
N TYR A 575 7.86 -12.00 24.92
CA TYR A 575 7.24 -13.28 25.19
C TYR A 575 7.05 -14.05 23.88
N GLN A 576 7.30 -15.35 23.91
CA GLN A 576 7.22 -16.23 22.75
C GLN A 576 6.40 -17.47 23.08
N VAL A 577 5.61 -17.93 22.11
CA VAL A 577 4.96 -19.24 22.12
C VAL A 577 5.36 -20.00 20.86
N THR A 578 5.98 -21.16 21.04
CA THR A 578 6.27 -22.09 19.94
C THR A 578 5.18 -23.16 19.93
N ARG A 579 4.46 -23.31 18.81
CA ARG A 579 3.36 -24.26 18.66
C ARG A 579 3.65 -25.32 17.62
N LEU A 580 3.26 -26.55 17.94
CA LEU A 580 3.23 -27.69 17.02
C LEU A 580 1.82 -28.25 16.98
N HIS A 581 1.09 -27.92 15.91
CA HIS A 581 -0.25 -28.42 15.67
C HIS A 581 -0.20 -29.84 15.12
N LYS A 582 -1.15 -30.67 15.55
CA LYS A 582 -1.33 -32.04 15.03
C LYS A 582 -1.53 -32.02 13.52
N GLY A 583 -0.77 -32.85 12.82
CA GLY A 583 -0.84 -32.99 11.36
C GLY A 583 -0.22 -31.84 10.56
N LYS A 584 0.38 -30.82 11.22
CA LYS A 584 1.14 -29.77 10.55
C LYS A 584 2.63 -30.04 10.67
N GLU A 585 3.36 -29.83 9.58
CA GLU A 585 4.80 -30.11 9.46
C GLU A 585 5.67 -28.85 9.52
N HIS A 586 5.14 -27.75 10.05
CA HIS A 586 5.87 -26.51 10.25
C HIS A 586 5.77 -26.07 11.72
N VAL A 587 6.73 -25.26 12.14
CA VAL A 587 6.71 -24.62 13.45
C VAL A 587 6.00 -23.28 13.32
N GLU A 588 5.03 -23.03 14.19
CA GLU A 588 4.46 -21.70 14.38
C GLU A 588 5.12 -21.06 15.59
N VAL A 589 5.66 -19.85 15.42
CA VAL A 589 6.20 -19.05 16.51
C VAL A 589 5.42 -17.76 16.61
N GLU A 590 4.66 -17.63 17.69
CA GLU A 590 4.03 -16.37 18.06
C GLU A 590 4.97 -15.56 18.96
N TYR A 591 5.14 -14.28 18.63
CA TYR A 591 5.96 -13.34 19.38
C TYR A 591 5.11 -12.16 19.85
N ILE A 592 5.35 -11.74 21.09
CA ILE A 592 4.82 -10.53 21.70
C ILE A 592 6.03 -9.68 22.09
N VAL A 593 6.19 -8.53 21.44
CA VAL A 593 7.35 -7.65 21.58
C VAL A 593 6.90 -6.25 21.99
N GLY A 594 7.32 -5.82 23.18
CA GLY A 594 7.12 -4.49 23.73
C GLY A 594 6.55 -4.52 25.16
N PRO A 595 6.53 -3.36 25.85
CA PRO A 595 7.03 -2.06 25.39
C PRO A 595 8.55 -2.05 25.30
N ILE A 596 9.10 -1.67 24.13
CA ILE A 596 10.56 -1.59 23.97
C ILE A 596 11.10 -0.50 24.91
N PRO A 597 12.02 -0.82 25.84
CA PRO A 597 12.51 0.14 26.82
C PRO A 597 13.41 1.18 26.14
N ILE A 598 13.21 2.45 26.52
CA ILE A 598 13.99 3.60 26.01
C ILE A 598 14.52 4.51 27.12
N ASN A 599 14.31 4.14 28.39
CA ASN A 599 14.73 4.94 29.55
C ASN A 599 16.26 5.05 29.65
N ASP A 600 16.98 4.17 28.97
CA ASP A 600 18.43 4.17 28.79
C ASP A 600 18.90 5.14 27.68
N GLY A 601 17.99 5.95 27.12
CA GLY A 601 18.32 6.89 26.04
C GLY A 601 18.71 6.22 24.72
N THR A 602 18.42 4.94 24.55
CA THR A 602 18.86 4.15 23.39
C THR A 602 17.68 3.61 22.59
N GLY A 603 17.57 4.00 21.31
CA GLY A 603 16.63 3.41 20.37
C GLY A 603 17.03 1.99 19.97
N LYS A 604 16.05 1.09 19.81
CA LYS A 604 16.27 -0.34 19.58
C LYS A 604 15.44 -0.87 18.41
N ASP A 605 16.11 -1.58 17.51
CA ASP A 605 15.52 -2.39 16.45
C ASP A 605 15.58 -3.87 16.88
N VAL A 606 14.44 -4.47 17.22
CA VAL A 606 14.33 -5.81 17.81
C VAL A 606 14.21 -6.85 16.73
N VAL A 607 15.04 -7.90 16.82
CA VAL A 607 15.23 -8.90 15.77
C VAL A 607 15.16 -10.29 16.39
N THR A 608 14.46 -11.21 15.71
CA THR A 608 14.57 -12.65 16.00
C THR A 608 15.51 -13.29 14.98
N GLN A 609 16.34 -14.21 15.44
CA GLN A 609 17.30 -14.94 14.61
C GLN A 609 17.06 -16.43 14.78
N VAL A 610 17.02 -17.16 13.66
CA VAL A 610 16.98 -18.62 13.64
C VAL A 610 18.26 -19.10 12.95
N MET A 611 19.06 -19.85 13.69
CA MET A 611 20.31 -20.44 13.22
C MET A 611 20.16 -21.94 12.99
N THR A 612 20.76 -22.41 11.90
CA THR A 612 20.82 -23.79 11.43
C THR A 612 22.24 -24.12 10.96
N ASN A 613 22.52 -25.38 10.60
CA ASN A 613 23.79 -25.73 9.95
C ASN A 613 23.72 -25.73 8.41
N VAL A 614 22.68 -25.13 7.81
CA VAL A 614 22.55 -25.04 6.35
C VAL A 614 23.71 -24.18 5.79
N ASP A 615 24.52 -24.76 4.91
CA ASP A 615 25.63 -24.05 4.27
C ASP A 615 25.13 -23.18 3.10
N SER A 616 24.64 -21.99 3.45
CA SER A 616 24.01 -21.07 2.50
C SER A 616 24.98 -20.32 1.59
N ASN A 617 26.30 -20.37 1.86
CA ASN A 617 27.35 -19.69 1.08
C ASN A 617 26.97 -18.26 0.64
N LYS A 618 26.65 -17.39 1.62
CA LYS A 618 26.18 -16.01 1.49
C LYS A 618 24.87 -15.79 0.73
N THR A 619 24.24 -16.85 0.25
CA THR A 619 23.06 -16.81 -0.61
C THR A 619 21.79 -17.01 0.20
N PHE A 620 20.80 -16.16 -0.03
CA PHE A 620 19.46 -16.29 0.53
C PHE A 620 18.43 -15.77 -0.47
N TYR A 621 17.16 -16.07 -0.28
CA TYR A 621 16.12 -15.75 -1.25
C TYR A 621 14.98 -15.02 -0.56
N THR A 622 14.53 -13.91 -1.12
CA THR A 622 13.44 -13.11 -0.54
C THR A 622 12.37 -12.83 -1.57
N ASP A 623 11.12 -12.82 -1.15
CA ASP A 623 10.01 -12.59 -2.06
C ASP A 623 9.96 -11.14 -2.60
N SER A 624 9.39 -10.99 -3.80
CA SER A 624 9.02 -9.71 -4.40
C SER A 624 7.52 -9.53 -4.32
N ASN A 625 7.06 -8.69 -3.40
CA ASN A 625 5.64 -8.41 -3.15
C ASN A 625 4.76 -9.67 -2.96
N GLY A 626 5.32 -10.73 -2.36
CA GLY A 626 4.65 -11.99 -2.12
C GLY A 626 4.54 -12.92 -3.33
N ARG A 627 5.33 -12.67 -4.39
CA ARG A 627 5.40 -13.47 -5.62
C ARG A 627 6.79 -14.06 -5.80
N ASP A 628 7.56 -13.61 -6.79
CA ASP A 628 8.86 -14.17 -7.19
C ASP A 628 9.86 -14.19 -6.02
N PHE A 629 10.63 -15.26 -5.85
CA PHE A 629 11.76 -15.30 -4.91
C PHE A 629 13.05 -14.87 -5.61
N ILE A 630 13.55 -13.69 -5.24
CA ILE A 630 14.77 -13.13 -5.82
C ILE A 630 15.97 -13.63 -5.02
N LYS A 631 16.96 -14.17 -5.73
CA LYS A 631 18.26 -14.56 -5.16
C LYS A 631 19.03 -13.33 -4.67
N ARG A 632 19.41 -13.34 -3.40
CA ARG A 632 20.23 -12.32 -2.74
C ARG A 632 21.58 -12.92 -2.39
N ILE A 633 22.64 -12.14 -2.57
CA ILE A 633 23.99 -12.49 -2.16
C ILE A 633 24.47 -11.40 -1.20
N ARG A 634 24.85 -11.80 0.01
CA ARG A 634 25.35 -10.88 1.04
C ARG A 634 26.55 -10.11 0.49
N ASP A 635 26.52 -8.78 0.68
CA ASP A 635 27.58 -7.84 0.27
C ASP A 635 27.84 -7.80 -1.25
N TYR A 636 26.83 -8.08 -2.08
CA TYR A 636 26.96 -8.10 -3.54
C TYR A 636 25.82 -7.38 -4.26
N ARG A 637 26.14 -6.79 -5.42
CA ARG A 637 25.17 -6.20 -6.38
C ARG A 637 25.54 -6.63 -7.79
N ALA A 638 24.55 -7.03 -8.57
CA ALA A 638 24.78 -7.49 -9.94
C ALA A 638 25.13 -6.35 -10.91
N ASP A 639 24.54 -5.17 -10.67
CA ASP A 639 24.59 -4.05 -11.62
C ASP A 639 25.77 -3.08 -11.38
N TRP A 640 26.44 -3.15 -10.22
CA TRP A 640 27.61 -2.31 -9.90
C TRP A 640 28.50 -2.95 -8.81
N ASP A 641 29.75 -2.49 -8.72
CA ASP A 641 30.68 -2.90 -7.67
C ASP A 641 30.32 -2.23 -6.32
N LEU A 642 29.84 -3.02 -5.36
CA LEU A 642 29.34 -2.53 -4.08
C LEU A 642 30.48 -2.21 -3.11
N LYS A 643 30.57 -0.95 -2.68
CA LYS A 643 31.36 -0.58 -1.50
C LYS A 643 30.56 -0.85 -0.22
N VAL A 644 31.01 -1.82 0.57
CA VAL A 644 30.31 -2.27 1.78
C VAL A 644 30.56 -1.29 2.93
N ASN A 645 29.65 -0.33 3.08
CA ASN A 645 29.71 0.67 4.16
C ASN A 645 28.77 0.34 5.34
N GLN A 646 27.73 -0.44 5.07
CA GLN A 646 26.75 -0.89 6.07
C GLN A 646 26.49 -2.39 5.88
N PRO A 647 27.33 -3.27 6.46
CA PRO A 647 27.28 -4.73 6.21
C PRO A 647 26.01 -5.40 6.76
N VAL A 648 25.29 -4.73 7.66
CA VAL A 648 23.97 -5.20 8.14
C VAL A 648 22.86 -4.55 7.32
N ALA A 649 22.71 -3.22 7.42
CA ALA A 649 21.58 -2.52 6.79
C ALA A 649 21.53 -2.66 5.26
N GLY A 650 22.69 -2.77 4.60
CA GLY A 650 22.79 -3.00 3.16
C GLY A 650 22.45 -4.41 2.70
N ASN A 651 22.20 -5.35 3.63
CA ASN A 651 21.80 -6.73 3.32
C ASN A 651 20.38 -7.05 3.80
N TYR A 652 19.63 -6.07 4.30
CA TYR A 652 18.22 -6.22 4.62
C TYR A 652 17.35 -6.06 3.36
N TYR A 653 16.34 -6.90 3.23
CA TYR A 653 15.39 -6.90 2.12
C TYR A 653 13.94 -6.97 2.65
N PRO A 654 12.96 -6.45 1.89
CA PRO A 654 11.56 -6.52 2.29
C PRO A 654 11.02 -7.94 2.09
N LEU A 655 10.28 -8.44 3.07
CA LEU A 655 9.61 -9.74 3.02
C LEU A 655 8.11 -9.51 3.12
N ASN A 656 7.32 -9.98 2.16
CA ASN A 656 5.86 -9.97 2.23
C ASN A 656 5.27 -11.38 2.33
N LEU A 657 5.98 -12.39 1.83
CA LEU A 657 5.67 -13.80 1.97
C LEU A 657 6.68 -14.48 2.90
N GLY A 658 7.99 -14.32 2.62
CA GLY A 658 9.01 -14.99 3.40
C GLY A 658 10.42 -14.91 2.82
N ILE A 659 11.32 -15.65 3.46
CA ILE A 659 12.74 -15.77 3.16
C ILE A 659 13.15 -17.23 3.28
N TYR A 660 14.08 -17.69 2.46
CA TYR A 660 14.67 -19.01 2.63
C TYR A 660 16.17 -19.03 2.31
N ILE A 661 16.86 -20.01 2.89
CA ILE A 661 18.24 -20.38 2.58
C ILE A 661 18.29 -21.85 2.18
N GLN A 662 19.32 -22.26 1.46
CA GLN A 662 19.46 -23.64 1.01
C GLN A 662 20.93 -24.03 0.89
N ASP A 663 21.20 -25.32 1.02
CA ASP A 663 22.45 -25.97 0.66
C ASP A 663 22.19 -27.08 -0.37
N ASP A 664 23.13 -28.01 -0.54
CA ASP A 664 22.98 -29.11 -1.50
C ASP A 664 21.93 -30.16 -1.10
N LYS A 665 21.54 -30.20 0.18
CA LYS A 665 20.68 -31.24 0.76
C LYS A 665 19.33 -30.72 1.25
N LYS A 666 19.29 -29.51 1.81
CA LYS A 666 18.14 -28.98 2.55
C LYS A 666 17.83 -27.53 2.19
N GLU A 667 16.58 -27.16 2.42
CA GLU A 667 16.05 -25.79 2.38
C GLU A 667 15.48 -25.43 3.74
N PHE A 668 15.86 -24.28 4.28
CA PHE A 668 15.27 -23.70 5.48
C PHE A 668 14.46 -22.45 5.11
N SER A 669 13.14 -22.53 5.29
CA SER A 669 12.19 -21.50 4.86
C SER A 669 11.47 -20.87 6.05
N VAL A 670 11.30 -19.54 6.03
CA VAL A 670 10.55 -18.76 7.02
C VAL A 670 9.51 -17.90 6.33
N LEU A 671 8.24 -18.01 6.74
CA LEU A 671 7.12 -17.21 6.26
C LEU A 671 6.64 -16.22 7.32
N VAL A 672 6.08 -15.09 6.87
CA VAL A 672 5.76 -13.93 7.73
C VAL A 672 4.27 -13.55 7.67
N ASP A 673 3.69 -13.16 8.81
CA ASP A 673 2.29 -12.72 8.91
C ASP A 673 2.04 -11.27 8.45
N ARG A 674 3.10 -10.54 8.10
CA ARG A 674 3.05 -9.14 7.68
C ARG A 674 4.34 -8.77 6.92
N PRO A 675 4.35 -7.63 6.21
CA PRO A 675 5.58 -7.07 5.69
C PRO A 675 6.61 -6.78 6.80
N VAL A 676 7.82 -7.32 6.68
CA VAL A 676 8.94 -7.08 7.61
C VAL A 676 10.27 -7.01 6.85
N GLY A 677 11.29 -6.39 7.44
CA GLY A 677 12.66 -6.50 6.97
C GLY A 677 13.32 -7.80 7.45
N GLY A 678 14.02 -8.50 6.56
CA GLY A 678 14.79 -9.68 6.93
C GLY A 678 16.06 -9.85 6.11
N SER A 679 16.94 -10.73 6.60
CA SER A 679 18.28 -10.95 6.04
C SER A 679 18.87 -12.31 6.44
N SER A 680 20.01 -12.64 5.84
CA SER A 680 20.95 -13.67 6.30
C SER A 680 22.33 -13.03 6.46
N ILE A 681 22.67 -12.62 7.69
CA ILE A 681 23.90 -11.87 7.99
C ILE A 681 25.11 -12.79 8.17
N VAL A 682 24.89 -14.02 8.62
CA VAL A 682 25.87 -15.11 8.62
C VAL A 682 25.28 -16.36 7.94
N ASP A 683 26.15 -17.27 7.52
CA ASP A 683 25.68 -18.50 6.86
C ASP A 683 24.90 -19.39 7.84
N GLY A 684 23.87 -20.07 7.32
CA GLY A 684 22.97 -20.91 8.12
C GLY A 684 21.96 -20.13 8.98
N GLN A 685 21.93 -18.80 8.89
CA GLN A 685 21.10 -17.94 9.72
C GLN A 685 20.09 -17.14 8.88
N ILE A 686 18.86 -17.06 9.38
CA ILE A 686 17.83 -16.11 8.94
C ILE A 686 17.49 -15.19 10.11
N GLU A 687 17.36 -13.89 9.86
CA GLU A 687 16.81 -12.94 10.82
C GLU A 687 15.68 -12.10 10.26
N LEU A 688 14.76 -11.74 11.17
CA LEU A 688 13.61 -10.88 10.91
C LEU A 688 13.59 -9.75 11.93
N MET A 689 13.55 -8.51 11.47
CA MET A 689 13.31 -7.36 12.32
C MET A 689 11.81 -7.25 12.60
N LEU A 690 11.44 -7.45 13.87
CA LEU A 690 10.05 -7.58 14.29
C LEU A 690 9.43 -6.26 14.72
N HIS A 691 10.19 -5.45 15.47
CA HIS A 691 9.71 -4.19 16.02
C HIS A 691 10.84 -3.16 16.16
N ARG A 692 10.50 -1.88 16.12
CA ARG A 692 11.46 -0.77 16.15
C ARG A 692 10.92 0.34 17.04
N ARG A 693 11.77 0.88 17.91
CA ARG A 693 11.47 2.09 18.69
C ARG A 693 12.69 2.97 18.78
N LEU A 694 12.65 4.11 18.11
CA LEU A 694 13.78 5.01 17.90
C LEU A 694 13.50 6.39 18.53
N LEU A 695 14.58 7.10 18.84
CA LEU A 695 14.53 8.36 19.59
C LEU A 695 14.82 9.60 18.76
N LEU A 696 15.25 9.40 17.51
CA LEU A 696 15.66 10.47 16.60
C LEU A 696 14.94 10.34 15.26
N ASP A 697 14.78 11.47 14.59
CA ASP A 697 14.39 11.55 13.18
C ASP A 697 15.62 11.32 12.29
N ASP A 698 15.42 10.66 11.14
CA ASP A 698 16.47 10.33 10.17
C ASP A 698 16.66 11.37 9.06
N SER A 699 16.01 12.53 9.18
CA SER A 699 16.14 13.68 8.30
C SER A 699 15.74 13.39 6.85
N ARG A 700 14.61 12.70 6.66
CA ARG A 700 13.98 12.49 5.34
C ARG A 700 12.62 13.17 5.16
N GLY A 701 12.21 14.00 6.13
CA GLY A 701 11.08 14.94 5.99
C GLY A 701 9.91 14.70 6.94
N VAL A 702 9.85 13.52 7.57
CA VAL A 702 8.80 13.19 8.57
C VAL A 702 8.92 14.08 9.81
N ALA A 703 10.14 14.41 10.21
CA ALA A 703 10.45 15.28 11.35
C ALA A 703 9.86 14.75 12.67
N GLU A 704 9.77 13.42 12.82
CA GLU A 704 9.30 12.72 14.02
C GLU A 704 10.11 11.43 14.18
N ALA A 705 10.51 11.13 15.41
CA ALA A 705 11.11 9.84 15.72
C ALA A 705 10.05 8.72 15.66
N LEU A 706 10.46 7.51 15.26
CA LEU A 706 9.61 6.32 15.30
C LEU A 706 9.46 5.83 16.76
N ASN A 707 8.62 6.51 17.53
CA ASN A 707 8.42 6.28 18.96
C ASN A 707 6.93 6.01 19.28
N GLU A 708 6.41 4.92 18.73
CA GLU A 708 4.99 4.57 18.84
C GLU A 708 4.59 4.27 20.30
N THR A 709 3.47 4.87 20.73
CA THR A 709 2.89 4.66 22.06
C THR A 709 1.41 4.35 21.97
N VAL A 710 0.90 3.69 23.00
CA VAL A 710 -0.52 3.45 23.23
C VAL A 710 -0.85 4.06 24.58
N CYS A 711 -1.97 4.75 24.68
CA CYS A 711 -2.38 5.48 25.87
C CYS A 711 -3.80 5.09 26.27
N ILE A 712 -3.99 4.88 27.57
CA ILE A 712 -5.28 4.90 28.26
C ILE A 712 -5.30 6.10 29.22
N PRO A 713 -6.44 6.49 29.80
CA PRO A 713 -6.47 7.58 30.79
C PRO A 713 -5.43 7.36 31.90
N ASN A 714 -4.49 8.30 32.03
CA ASN A 714 -3.38 8.33 33.00
C ASN A 714 -2.26 7.28 32.82
N ASP A 715 -2.19 6.54 31.71
CA ASP A 715 -1.11 5.57 31.47
C ASP A 715 -0.78 5.44 29.98
N CYS A 716 0.44 5.81 29.59
CA CYS A 716 0.98 5.69 28.23
C CYS A 716 2.21 4.79 28.21
N LYS A 717 2.23 3.79 27.33
CA LYS A 717 3.34 2.84 27.18
C LYS A 717 3.78 2.77 25.73
N GLY A 718 5.03 2.33 25.50
CA GLY A 718 5.48 1.99 24.15
C GLY A 718 4.58 0.91 23.54
N LEU A 719 4.33 0.99 22.23
CA LEU A 719 3.52 0.02 21.51
C LEU A 719 4.07 -1.41 21.69
N ILE A 720 3.17 -2.33 22.01
CA ILE A 720 3.43 -3.77 22.05
C ILE A 720 2.81 -4.36 20.80
N ILE A 721 3.60 -5.14 20.06
CA ILE A 721 3.09 -5.87 18.92
C ILE A 721 2.98 -7.36 19.23
N GLN A 722 2.01 -8.00 18.60
CA GLN A 722 1.87 -9.45 18.57
C GLN A 722 1.88 -9.90 17.11
N GLY A 723 2.61 -10.97 16.80
CA GLY A 723 2.72 -11.51 15.45
C GLY A 723 3.13 -12.96 15.41
N LYS A 724 3.13 -13.52 14.20
CA LYS A 724 3.52 -14.90 13.95
C LYS A 724 4.55 -14.97 12.82
N LEU A 725 5.52 -15.86 13.00
CA LEU A 725 6.36 -16.38 11.94
C LEU A 725 6.20 -17.89 11.89
N TYR A 726 6.45 -18.47 10.73
CA TYR A 726 6.33 -19.90 10.51
C TYR A 726 7.58 -20.39 9.83
N TYR A 727 8.13 -21.52 10.24
CA TYR A 727 9.29 -22.07 9.56
C TYR A 727 9.25 -23.58 9.42
N ARG A 728 9.93 -24.05 8.37
CA ARG A 728 10.00 -25.45 7.97
C ARG A 728 11.37 -25.73 7.34
N ILE A 729 11.88 -26.93 7.56
CA ILE A 729 13.10 -27.42 6.93
C ILE A 729 12.73 -28.63 6.09
N ASP A 730 13.05 -28.56 4.80
CA ASP A 730 12.69 -29.56 3.80
C ASP A 730 13.93 -30.06 3.06
N PRO A 731 13.90 -31.26 2.46
CA PRO A 731 14.87 -31.64 1.44
C PRO A 731 14.86 -30.62 0.30
N ARG A 732 16.02 -30.43 -0.34
CA ARG A 732 16.16 -29.51 -1.47
C ARG A 732 15.14 -29.82 -2.57
N GLY A 733 14.43 -28.80 -3.04
CA GLY A 733 13.40 -28.90 -4.08
C GLY A 733 11.98 -29.20 -3.57
N GLU A 734 11.78 -29.48 -2.28
CA GLU A 734 10.46 -29.81 -1.71
C GLU A 734 9.83 -28.64 -0.91
N GLY A 735 10.63 -27.63 -0.55
CA GLY A 735 10.17 -26.50 0.28
C GLY A 735 9.20 -25.55 -0.42
N ALA A 736 9.28 -25.45 -1.76
CA ALA A 736 8.44 -24.56 -2.57
C ALA A 736 6.95 -24.86 -2.39
N LYS A 737 6.58 -26.14 -2.34
CA LYS A 737 5.19 -26.57 -2.14
C LYS A 737 4.58 -25.95 -0.89
N TRP A 738 5.29 -26.05 0.24
CA TRP A 738 4.85 -25.49 1.51
C TRP A 738 4.85 -23.95 1.48
N ARG A 739 5.90 -23.31 0.95
CA ARG A 739 5.99 -21.84 0.87
C ARG A 739 4.79 -21.22 0.15
N ARG A 740 4.40 -21.78 -1.00
CA ARG A 740 3.30 -21.24 -1.82
C ARG A 740 1.92 -21.55 -1.24
N SER A 741 1.67 -22.80 -0.85
CA SER A 741 0.36 -23.22 -0.30
C SER A 741 0.07 -22.55 1.04
N PHE A 742 0.98 -22.71 2.01
CA PHE A 742 0.81 -22.15 3.34
C PHE A 742 0.91 -20.61 3.34
N GLY A 743 1.71 -20.03 2.43
CA GLY A 743 1.71 -18.59 2.18
C GLY A 743 0.32 -18.03 1.85
N GLN A 744 -0.48 -18.76 1.07
CA GLN A 744 -1.86 -18.38 0.78
C GLN A 744 -2.80 -18.57 1.98
N GLU A 745 -2.57 -19.60 2.80
CA GLU A 745 -3.32 -19.79 4.06
C GLU A 745 -3.09 -18.63 5.04
N ILE A 746 -1.86 -18.10 5.11
CA ILE A 746 -1.50 -16.91 5.91
C ILE A 746 -2.16 -15.65 5.35
N TYR A 747 -2.11 -15.45 4.03
CA TYR A 747 -2.69 -14.26 3.39
C TYR A 747 -4.22 -14.21 3.50
N SER A 748 -4.86 -15.37 3.37
CA SER A 748 -6.32 -15.52 3.32
C SER A 748 -6.81 -16.33 4.51
N PRO A 749 -6.80 -15.80 5.75
CA PRO A 749 -7.20 -16.56 6.94
C PRO A 749 -8.67 -16.99 6.87
N LEU A 750 -9.04 -18.00 7.65
CA LEU A 750 -10.45 -18.35 7.86
C LEU A 750 -11.21 -17.19 8.50
N LEU A 751 -12.44 -16.93 8.03
CA LEU A 751 -13.32 -15.91 8.59
C LEU A 751 -14.31 -16.57 9.54
N PHE A 752 -14.52 -15.94 10.69
CA PHE A 752 -15.42 -16.43 11.74
C PHE A 752 -16.66 -15.54 11.82
N ALA A 753 -17.83 -16.16 11.88
CA ALA A 753 -19.08 -15.53 12.27
C ALA A 753 -19.69 -16.32 13.43
N PHE A 754 -20.18 -15.60 14.43
CA PHE A 754 -20.68 -16.18 15.68
C PHE A 754 -22.17 -15.90 15.84
N SER A 755 -22.92 -16.87 16.34
CA SER A 755 -24.33 -16.70 16.71
C SER A 755 -24.65 -17.49 17.97
N GLU A 756 -25.51 -16.95 18.83
CA GLU A 756 -26.09 -17.68 19.95
C GLU A 756 -27.48 -18.20 19.58
N GLN A 757 -27.84 -19.39 20.05
CA GLN A 757 -29.19 -19.93 19.91
C GLN A 757 -29.61 -20.71 21.16
N GLU A 758 -30.92 -20.71 21.45
CA GLU A 758 -31.52 -21.60 22.44
C GLU A 758 -32.00 -22.90 21.77
N GLY A 759 -31.46 -24.04 22.23
CA GLY A 759 -31.78 -25.37 21.70
C GLY A 759 -31.10 -25.75 20.37
N ASP A 760 -31.17 -27.03 19.99
CA ASP A 760 -30.43 -27.65 18.88
C ASP A 760 -31.06 -27.45 17.47
N ASN A 761 -31.70 -26.30 17.21
CA ASN A 761 -32.45 -26.07 15.96
C ASN A 761 -31.62 -25.50 14.80
N TRP A 762 -30.32 -25.24 14.97
CA TRP A 762 -29.47 -24.66 13.92
C TRP A 762 -29.44 -25.54 12.65
N ILE A 763 -29.15 -26.84 12.81
CA ILE A 763 -29.04 -27.79 11.68
C ILE A 763 -30.36 -27.94 10.92
N ASN A 764 -31.50 -27.74 11.61
CA ASN A 764 -32.83 -27.84 11.00
C ASN A 764 -33.26 -26.56 10.27
N SER A 765 -32.69 -25.40 10.63
CA SER A 765 -33.08 -24.09 10.09
C SER A 765 -32.05 -23.51 9.11
N HIS A 766 -30.79 -23.93 9.21
CA HIS A 766 -29.67 -23.43 8.42
C HIS A 766 -28.91 -24.58 7.79
N ARG A 767 -28.29 -24.31 6.64
CA ARG A 767 -27.42 -25.28 5.98
C ARG A 767 -26.07 -25.32 6.70
N PRO A 768 -25.62 -26.46 7.24
CA PRO A 768 -24.46 -26.52 8.12
C PRO A 768 -23.11 -26.52 7.37
N THR A 769 -23.10 -26.87 6.09
CA THR A 769 -21.90 -26.76 5.24
C THR A 769 -22.28 -26.49 3.79
N PHE A 770 -21.42 -25.72 3.12
CA PHE A 770 -21.71 -25.18 1.80
C PHE A 770 -20.44 -24.87 1.01
N SER A 771 -20.41 -25.17 -0.29
CA SER A 771 -19.37 -24.71 -1.24
C SER A 771 -20.00 -24.09 -2.47
N TRP A 772 -19.46 -22.96 -2.93
CA TRP A 772 -19.95 -22.28 -4.14
C TRP A 772 -19.44 -22.91 -5.43
N ILE A 773 -18.41 -23.74 -5.35
CA ILE A 773 -17.90 -24.50 -6.49
C ILE A 773 -18.53 -25.89 -6.53
N ASP A 774 -18.36 -26.59 -7.65
CA ASP A 774 -18.88 -27.94 -7.81
C ASP A 774 -18.29 -28.86 -6.74
N SER A 775 -19.12 -29.73 -6.13
CA SER A 775 -18.68 -30.59 -5.02
C SER A 775 -17.60 -31.60 -5.40
N SER A 776 -17.44 -31.89 -6.69
CA SER A 776 -16.37 -32.74 -7.22
C SER A 776 -15.10 -31.97 -7.62
N TYR A 777 -15.09 -30.64 -7.43
CA TYR A 777 -14.04 -29.76 -7.93
C TYR A 777 -13.29 -29.05 -6.80
N SER A 778 -11.99 -28.90 -7.01
CA SER A 778 -11.10 -28.01 -6.27
C SER A 778 -10.22 -27.34 -7.30
N LEU A 779 -9.78 -26.10 -7.03
CA LEU A 779 -8.75 -25.52 -7.88
C LEU A 779 -7.47 -26.37 -7.81
N PRO A 780 -6.68 -26.38 -8.90
CA PRO A 780 -5.33 -26.92 -8.85
C PRO A 780 -4.51 -26.29 -7.71
N GLU A 781 -3.64 -27.07 -7.06
CA GLU A 781 -2.81 -26.60 -5.92
C GLU A 781 -1.86 -25.45 -6.31
N ASN A 782 -1.57 -25.29 -7.61
CA ASN A 782 -0.76 -24.23 -8.15
C ASN A 782 -1.53 -22.96 -8.56
N VAL A 783 -2.84 -22.88 -8.31
CA VAL A 783 -3.69 -21.74 -8.68
C VAL A 783 -4.45 -21.15 -7.49
N ALA A 784 -4.42 -19.83 -7.35
CA ALA A 784 -5.25 -19.08 -6.41
C ALA A 784 -6.20 -18.10 -7.13
N ILE A 785 -7.39 -17.91 -6.55
CA ILE A 785 -8.29 -16.80 -6.90
C ILE A 785 -7.86 -15.59 -6.08
N ILE A 786 -7.21 -14.63 -6.73
CA ILE A 786 -6.76 -13.39 -6.08
C ILE A 786 -7.79 -12.26 -6.21
N THR A 787 -8.81 -12.42 -7.05
CA THR A 787 -9.94 -11.48 -7.14
C THR A 787 -11.19 -12.20 -7.63
N LEU A 788 -12.29 -12.04 -6.91
CA LEU A 788 -13.64 -12.33 -7.38
C LEU A 788 -14.53 -11.20 -6.87
N GLN A 789 -15.04 -10.37 -7.78
CA GLN A 789 -15.72 -9.13 -7.42
C GLN A 789 -16.86 -8.81 -8.39
N GLU A 790 -18.01 -8.44 -7.86
CA GLU A 790 -19.12 -7.93 -8.65
C GLU A 790 -18.91 -6.44 -9.00
N LEU A 791 -18.99 -6.13 -10.28
CA LEU A 791 -18.90 -4.78 -10.85
C LEU A 791 -20.30 -4.25 -11.19
N ASP A 792 -20.38 -2.97 -11.52
CA ASP A 792 -21.62 -2.35 -11.98
C ASP A 792 -22.19 -3.05 -13.23
N GLY A 793 -23.52 -3.14 -13.28
CA GLY A 793 -24.24 -3.78 -14.37
C GLY A 793 -24.18 -5.32 -14.37
N GLY A 794 -23.86 -5.95 -13.22
CA GLY A 794 -23.87 -7.41 -13.05
C GLY A 794 -22.70 -8.14 -13.72
N LYS A 795 -21.66 -7.40 -14.12
CA LYS A 795 -20.39 -7.96 -14.61
C LYS A 795 -19.55 -8.42 -13.43
N VAL A 796 -18.69 -9.41 -13.62
CA VAL A 796 -17.86 -9.96 -12.55
C VAL A 796 -16.40 -9.98 -12.97
N LEU A 797 -15.55 -9.42 -12.12
CA LEU A 797 -14.11 -9.45 -12.26
C LEU A 797 -13.54 -10.70 -11.59
N LEU A 798 -12.86 -11.54 -12.36
CA LEU A 798 -12.14 -12.72 -11.88
C LEU A 798 -10.65 -12.58 -12.20
N ARG A 799 -9.79 -12.87 -11.22
CA ARG A 799 -8.34 -13.03 -11.44
C ARG A 799 -7.87 -14.35 -10.88
N LEU A 800 -7.15 -15.09 -11.71
CA LEU A 800 -6.50 -16.35 -11.37
C LEU A 800 -4.99 -16.16 -11.48
N ALA A 801 -4.26 -16.61 -10.47
CA ALA A 801 -2.81 -16.53 -10.41
C ALA A 801 -2.20 -17.92 -10.30
N HIS A 802 -1.22 -18.21 -11.16
CA HIS A 802 -0.30 -19.31 -10.94
C HIS A 802 0.71 -18.91 -9.86
N LEU A 803 0.89 -19.78 -8.87
CA LEU A 803 1.65 -19.46 -7.66
C LEU A 803 3.16 -19.72 -7.77
N TYR A 804 3.54 -20.68 -8.61
CA TYR A 804 4.93 -21.15 -8.73
C TYR A 804 5.66 -20.50 -9.90
N GLU A 805 6.98 -20.34 -9.71
CA GLU A 805 7.94 -19.98 -10.74
C GLU A 805 8.31 -21.16 -11.64
N ILE A 806 8.91 -20.86 -12.80
CA ILE A 806 9.35 -21.91 -13.72
C ILE A 806 10.45 -22.73 -13.03
N GLY A 807 10.19 -24.04 -12.86
CA GLY A 807 11.14 -24.96 -12.26
C GLY A 807 11.29 -24.85 -10.74
N GLU A 808 10.41 -24.12 -10.04
CA GLU A 808 10.48 -23.98 -8.58
C GLU A 808 10.12 -25.27 -7.84
N ASP A 809 9.19 -26.02 -8.42
CA ASP A 809 8.65 -27.29 -7.92
C ASP A 809 8.43 -28.24 -9.10
N LYS A 810 8.86 -29.49 -8.95
CA LYS A 810 8.85 -30.50 -10.02
C LYS A 810 7.44 -30.84 -10.54
N ASP A 811 6.43 -30.78 -9.68
CA ASP A 811 5.07 -31.25 -9.97
C ASP A 811 4.10 -30.08 -10.18
N LEU A 812 4.34 -28.95 -9.50
CA LEU A 812 3.43 -27.80 -9.47
C LEU A 812 3.86 -26.65 -10.38
N SER A 813 5.10 -26.63 -10.87
CA SER A 813 5.60 -25.62 -11.82
C SER A 813 5.30 -25.98 -13.28
N VAL A 814 4.06 -26.36 -13.55
CA VAL A 814 3.60 -26.88 -14.84
C VAL A 814 2.35 -26.14 -15.33
N LEU A 815 2.06 -26.23 -16.63
CA LEU A 815 0.81 -25.72 -17.20
C LEU A 815 -0.40 -26.33 -16.47
N THR A 816 -1.37 -25.51 -16.09
CA THR A 816 -2.56 -25.93 -15.35
C THR A 816 -3.84 -25.34 -15.92
N ASN A 817 -4.97 -25.98 -15.62
CA ASN A 817 -6.28 -25.66 -16.19
C ASN A 817 -7.30 -25.36 -15.09
N VAL A 818 -8.09 -24.30 -15.27
CA VAL A 818 -9.24 -23.97 -14.43
C VAL A 818 -10.53 -24.06 -15.23
N GLU A 819 -11.47 -24.87 -14.77
CA GLU A 819 -12.77 -25.09 -15.42
C GLU A 819 -13.81 -24.11 -14.87
N LEU A 820 -14.11 -23.04 -15.62
CA LEU A 820 -15.01 -21.98 -15.14
C LEU A 820 -16.44 -22.48 -14.91
N LYS A 821 -16.90 -23.51 -15.64
CA LYS A 821 -18.21 -24.13 -15.42
C LYS A 821 -18.32 -24.79 -14.04
N LYS A 822 -17.25 -25.43 -13.58
CA LYS A 822 -17.19 -26.06 -12.25
C LYS A 822 -16.91 -25.04 -11.15
N LEU A 823 -16.26 -23.93 -11.48
CA LEU A 823 -16.08 -22.79 -10.57
C LEU A 823 -17.41 -22.04 -10.31
N PHE A 824 -18.30 -21.97 -11.31
CA PHE A 824 -19.61 -21.31 -11.20
C PHE A 824 -20.77 -22.24 -11.58
N PRO A 825 -20.98 -23.37 -10.88
CA PRO A 825 -21.95 -24.40 -11.27
C PRO A 825 -23.41 -23.89 -11.21
N ARG A 826 -23.67 -22.83 -10.44
CA ARG A 826 -25.01 -22.27 -10.21
C ARG A 826 -25.34 -21.06 -11.08
N LYS A 827 -24.38 -20.54 -11.86
CA LYS A 827 -24.60 -19.38 -12.74
C LYS A 827 -24.17 -19.71 -14.16
N LYS A 828 -25.07 -19.55 -15.13
CA LYS A 828 -24.74 -19.78 -16.54
C LYS A 828 -23.92 -18.60 -17.08
N ILE A 829 -22.68 -18.87 -17.46
CA ILE A 829 -21.79 -17.88 -18.09
C ILE A 829 -22.30 -17.59 -19.51
N SER A 830 -22.51 -16.32 -19.83
CA SER A 830 -22.92 -15.85 -21.16
C SER A 830 -21.74 -15.35 -21.98
N LYS A 831 -20.79 -14.64 -21.35
CA LYS A 831 -19.59 -14.10 -22.01
C LYS A 831 -18.41 -14.07 -21.04
N VAL A 832 -17.23 -14.42 -21.53
CA VAL A 832 -15.95 -14.22 -20.83
C VAL A 832 -15.09 -13.33 -21.71
N THR A 833 -14.57 -12.23 -21.15
CA THR A 833 -13.67 -11.31 -21.85
C THR A 833 -12.37 -11.21 -21.08
N GLU A 834 -11.26 -11.58 -21.71
CA GLU A 834 -9.92 -11.45 -21.11
C GLU A 834 -9.39 -10.03 -21.28
N THR A 835 -8.83 -9.47 -20.22
CA THR A 835 -8.44 -8.06 -20.14
C THR A 835 -7.02 -7.90 -19.59
N SER A 836 -6.50 -6.66 -19.64
CA SER A 836 -5.35 -6.22 -18.85
C SER A 836 -5.56 -6.51 -17.37
N LEU A 837 -4.47 -6.47 -16.59
CA LEU A 837 -4.51 -6.70 -15.14
C LEU A 837 -5.48 -5.76 -14.41
N THR A 838 -5.58 -4.51 -14.86
CA THR A 838 -6.50 -3.50 -14.31
C THR A 838 -7.91 -3.55 -14.90
N ALA A 839 -8.17 -4.51 -15.81
CA ALA A 839 -9.44 -4.71 -16.49
C ALA A 839 -9.95 -3.50 -17.30
N ASN A 840 -9.05 -2.62 -17.74
CA ASN A 840 -9.38 -1.41 -18.50
C ASN A 840 -9.21 -1.54 -20.03
N GLN A 841 -8.60 -2.62 -20.50
CA GLN A 841 -8.34 -2.88 -21.92
C GLN A 841 -8.49 -4.37 -22.20
N GLU A 842 -9.05 -4.74 -23.36
CA GLU A 842 -9.07 -6.14 -23.79
C GLU A 842 -7.66 -6.62 -24.16
N ARG A 843 -7.37 -7.91 -23.90
CA ARG A 843 -6.04 -8.49 -24.15
C ARG A 843 -5.56 -8.29 -25.59
N ILE A 844 -6.46 -8.50 -26.55
CA ILE A 844 -6.15 -8.38 -27.99
C ILE A 844 -5.68 -6.95 -28.34
N GLU A 845 -6.32 -5.93 -27.78
CA GLU A 845 -5.96 -4.54 -28.02
C GLU A 845 -4.64 -4.14 -27.35
N MET A 846 -4.35 -4.71 -26.18
CA MET A 846 -3.07 -4.52 -25.49
C MET A 846 -1.92 -5.16 -26.28
N GLU A 847 -2.11 -6.37 -26.78
CA GLU A 847 -1.07 -7.09 -27.55
C GLU A 847 -0.71 -6.35 -28.84
N LYS A 848 -1.68 -5.73 -29.52
CA LYS A 848 -1.44 -4.87 -30.70
C LYS A 848 -0.61 -3.62 -30.41
N LYS A 849 -0.68 -3.09 -29.18
CA LYS A 849 -0.01 -1.84 -28.77
C LYS A 849 1.34 -2.07 -28.09
N ARG A 850 1.75 -3.32 -27.89
CA ARG A 850 2.98 -3.64 -27.17
C ARG A 850 4.22 -3.25 -27.99
N LEU A 851 5.02 -2.33 -27.45
CA LEU A 851 6.31 -1.96 -28.04
C LEU A 851 7.32 -3.11 -27.90
N VAL A 852 8.04 -3.40 -28.99
CA VAL A 852 9.09 -4.42 -29.04
C VAL A 852 10.46 -3.73 -29.12
N TRP A 853 11.21 -3.77 -28.02
CA TRP A 853 12.50 -3.09 -27.85
C TRP A 853 13.66 -3.97 -28.31
N LYS A 854 14.69 -3.35 -28.89
CA LYS A 854 15.99 -4.01 -29.11
C LYS A 854 16.79 -3.98 -27.82
N VAL A 855 17.36 -5.12 -27.42
CA VAL A 855 18.10 -5.26 -26.16
C VAL A 855 19.53 -5.74 -26.40
N GLU A 856 20.45 -5.31 -25.55
CA GLU A 856 21.87 -5.70 -25.57
C GLU A 856 22.11 -7.05 -24.90
N GLY A 857 23.07 -7.83 -25.40
CA GLY A 857 23.42 -9.17 -24.91
C GLY A 857 23.19 -10.25 -25.97
N PRO A 858 23.67 -11.49 -25.75
CA PRO A 858 23.29 -12.58 -26.63
C PRO A 858 21.76 -12.62 -26.66
N SER A 859 21.18 -12.64 -27.86
CA SER A 859 19.85 -13.22 -28.06
C SER A 859 20.02 -14.67 -27.62
N SER A 860 19.94 -14.94 -26.32
CA SER A 860 20.12 -16.28 -25.82
C SER A 860 19.16 -17.13 -26.62
N GLN A 861 19.66 -18.22 -27.18
CA GLN A 861 18.93 -19.25 -27.90
C GLN A 861 17.95 -19.96 -26.97
N ASN A 862 17.08 -19.16 -26.34
CA ASN A 862 16.01 -19.40 -25.40
C ASN A 862 15.25 -18.05 -25.23
N ASP A 863 14.93 -17.35 -26.33
CA ASP A 863 13.52 -16.96 -26.50
C ASP A 863 12.72 -18.27 -26.56
N ALA A 864 12.68 -19.00 -25.43
CA ALA A 864 11.61 -19.92 -25.19
C ALA A 864 10.41 -18.99 -25.20
N GLU A 865 9.72 -18.93 -26.35
CA GLU A 865 8.43 -18.30 -26.54
C GLU A 865 7.78 -18.21 -25.18
N VAL A 866 7.69 -17.01 -24.57
CA VAL A 866 7.16 -16.87 -23.21
C VAL A 866 5.82 -17.56 -23.25
N LYS A 867 5.78 -18.79 -22.72
CA LYS A 867 4.62 -19.65 -22.89
C LYS A 867 3.50 -18.94 -22.16
N ARG A 868 2.39 -18.67 -22.83
CA ARG A 868 1.23 -18.03 -22.24
C ARG A 868 0.07 -18.99 -22.32
N GLY A 869 -0.83 -18.92 -21.35
CA GLY A 869 -2.10 -19.60 -21.47
C GLY A 869 -2.80 -19.19 -22.77
N ARG A 870 -3.36 -20.18 -23.48
CA ARG A 870 -4.13 -19.94 -24.70
C ARG A 870 -5.37 -19.08 -24.40
N PRO A 871 -5.92 -18.38 -25.41
CA PRO A 871 -7.22 -17.72 -25.27
C PRO A 871 -8.28 -18.69 -24.74
N VAL A 872 -9.18 -18.19 -23.90
CA VAL A 872 -10.24 -19.02 -23.31
C VAL A 872 -11.16 -19.53 -24.42
N ASP A 873 -11.33 -20.84 -24.50
CA ASP A 873 -12.30 -21.45 -25.40
C ASP A 873 -13.73 -21.07 -24.94
N PRO A 874 -14.55 -20.42 -25.79
CA PRO A 874 -15.87 -19.93 -25.40
C PRO A 874 -16.89 -21.04 -25.13
N ALA A 875 -16.68 -22.25 -25.65
CA ALA A 875 -17.54 -23.40 -25.45
C ALA A 875 -17.08 -24.27 -24.26
N ALA A 876 -15.77 -24.52 -24.14
CA ALA A 876 -15.20 -25.31 -23.05
C ALA A 876 -15.15 -24.52 -21.73
N LEU A 877 -14.91 -23.20 -21.81
CA LEU A 877 -14.72 -22.30 -20.66
C LEU A 877 -13.60 -22.75 -19.72
N ILE A 878 -12.46 -23.12 -20.32
CA ILE A 878 -11.25 -23.56 -19.63
C ILE A 878 -10.20 -22.45 -19.72
N VAL A 879 -9.59 -22.11 -18.58
CA VAL A 879 -8.49 -21.15 -18.49
C VAL A 879 -7.18 -21.90 -18.27
N GLU A 880 -6.26 -21.77 -19.21
CA GLU A 880 -4.87 -22.23 -19.07
C GLU A 880 -4.03 -21.19 -18.32
N LEU A 881 -3.19 -21.62 -17.39
CA LEU A 881 -2.22 -20.78 -16.68
C LEU A 881 -0.85 -21.45 -16.74
N VAL A 882 0.16 -20.70 -17.17
CA VAL A 882 1.57 -21.12 -17.03
C VAL A 882 2.15 -20.61 -15.71
N PRO A 883 3.33 -21.11 -15.27
CA PRO A 883 4.04 -20.57 -14.13
C PRO A 883 4.12 -19.04 -14.11
N MET A 884 3.87 -18.44 -12.95
CA MET A 884 3.79 -16.99 -12.67
C MET A 884 2.71 -16.16 -13.38
N GLU A 885 1.88 -16.76 -14.24
CA GLU A 885 0.86 -16.01 -14.96
C GLU A 885 -0.26 -15.52 -14.03
N ILE A 886 -0.70 -14.27 -14.23
CA ILE A 886 -1.98 -13.77 -13.71
C ILE A 886 -2.86 -13.42 -14.89
N ARG A 887 -4.03 -14.06 -14.97
CA ARG A 887 -5.02 -13.76 -16.01
C ARG A 887 -6.25 -13.10 -15.39
N THR A 888 -6.75 -12.06 -16.07
CA THR A 888 -7.86 -11.23 -15.62
C THR A 888 -9.02 -11.32 -16.60
N PHE A 889 -10.21 -11.56 -16.07
CA PHE A 889 -11.42 -11.78 -16.86
C PHE A 889 -12.58 -10.93 -16.36
N ILE A 890 -13.36 -10.39 -17.29
CA ILE A 890 -14.70 -9.89 -17.05
C ILE A 890 -15.70 -10.95 -17.52
N ILE A 891 -16.47 -11.48 -16.59
CA ILE A 891 -17.46 -12.52 -16.80
C ILE A 891 -18.86 -11.90 -16.73
N GLN A 892 -19.72 -12.27 -17.68
CA GLN A 892 -21.14 -11.97 -17.66
C GLN A 892 -21.91 -13.27 -17.47
N PHE A 893 -22.95 -13.20 -16.64
CA PHE A 893 -23.87 -14.31 -16.41
C PHE A 893 -25.20 -14.02 -17.10
N VAL A 894 -25.93 -15.07 -17.48
CA VAL A 894 -27.31 -14.92 -17.96
C VAL A 894 -28.19 -14.43 -16.80
N SER A 895 -28.91 -13.34 -17.00
CA SER A 895 -29.91 -12.86 -16.04
C SER A 895 -31.08 -13.85 -15.99
N ASN A 896 -31.16 -14.64 -14.93
CA ASN A 896 -32.36 -15.41 -14.65
C ASN A 896 -33.41 -14.45 -14.05
N PRO A 897 -34.63 -14.35 -14.61
CA PRO A 897 -35.71 -13.54 -14.03
C PRO A 897 -36.22 -14.01 -12.66
N LEU A 898 -35.63 -15.07 -12.08
CA LEU A 898 -36.11 -15.77 -10.89
C LEU A 898 -34.92 -16.28 -10.06
N SER A 899 -34.48 -15.53 -9.04
CA SER A 899 -33.81 -16.10 -7.87
C SER A 899 -33.71 -15.07 -6.74
N SER A 900 -34.86 -14.72 -6.16
CA SER A 900 -34.95 -14.49 -4.71
C SER A 900 -35.07 -15.86 -4.05
N ILE A 901 -33.95 -16.44 -3.61
CA ILE A 901 -33.90 -17.56 -2.65
C ILE A 901 -32.86 -17.22 -1.61
#